data_AF-A0AAV1YSQ2-F1
#
_entry.id   AF-A0AAV1YSQ2-F1
#
_cell.length_a   1.000
_cell.length_b   1.000
_cell.length_c   1.000
_cell.angle_alpha   90.00
_cell.angle_beta   90.00
_cell.angle_gamma   90.00
#
_symmetry.space_group_name_H-M   'P 1'
#
loop_
_entity.id
_entity.type
_entity.pdbx_description
1 polymer ?
#
loop_
_entity_poly.entity_id
_entity_poly.type
_entity_poly.pdbx_seq_one_letter_code
_entity_poly.pdbx_strand_id
1 'polypeptide(L)'
;MVYFVAHLMIAKMCLHSSVRVWHYAQGIAVRVLEGHTSYTRGLVWCPELPNIVISGSWDSTIAVWDISDGACLDIIEDHGADVYGLACHAERPFLLASTSRDSTVRFWSMLPLVSSLYLKILVSRPLNDVFSPSGNQGSEDFAERFGLYGSQSKLLRDALSKSETDYSLNEWKAVSALFCPPSGRSNLWDLLLVLKDKEVDFSQYKNGITHKKHLIKLTVAKALEKELANVSFFGSGVNSSGRRENLQRAAEYHLLTGNLKKYCELKAQQDEWLEAIALAPGVSLSFWKELTSKWQAKMCEENSGLVAPFLIATSKADELVKHYVKQNCLEKAHIVSIAMSERLMPSVSIPDEGNLKEKNTNKNSNFEKLIYDNIKRLAERNMLSGSPVKAACWYLSNSDIQGALYCLLRGHELELVVSVCLSIQIKNPSFKMGLIYLAWRCVGNREWDIAIETLDLCPGTENEKIAICVNCELSTEEKNFLHEKANLPPVEECAKIAEEKHQSQGCLLEIIQFYLLSCEYRKGLDIGLKYIKEALLEPKWNLESVWQLLHLMSCVNLNVLQDISFDRHRFELQVYCAYIGALIAIRQGFYPIVVPLFSTAMSLIRRVHNPDLSVTEDQISSEMHAWVKSKNANYLDSDCSIFKEIMAKVLDDPPFGDVGVTVVTGSNLPRHSDHHRCFLRGTAIRGPVYFLDDSNSAISLNDALMWAKVNRFSPLKTGSVINPF
;
A
#
# COMPACT_ATOMS: atom_id res chain seq x y z
N MET A 1 -36.25 -4.92 23.92
CA MET A 1 -36.40 -4.22 22.61
C MET A 1 -35.27 -3.23 22.51
N VAL A 2 -34.54 -3.23 21.40
CA VAL A 2 -33.50 -2.23 21.14
C VAL A 2 -33.97 -1.43 19.92
N TYR A 3 -33.97 -0.11 20.04
CA TYR A 3 -34.38 0.82 18.99
C TYR A 3 -33.16 1.59 18.54
N PHE A 4 -32.96 1.68 17.22
CA PHE A 4 -31.93 2.54 16.65
C PHE A 4 -32.61 3.56 15.75
N VAL A 5 -32.34 4.82 16.04
CA VAL A 5 -32.96 5.98 15.39
C VAL A 5 -31.96 6.57 14.41
N ALA A 6 -32.34 6.61 13.14
CA ALA A 6 -31.75 7.48 12.14
C ALA A 6 -32.90 8.28 11.52
N HIS A 7 -32.90 9.60 11.76
CA HIS A 7 -34.00 10.49 11.37
C HIS A 7 -35.37 10.06 11.93
N LEU A 8 -36.45 10.26 11.15
CA LEU A 8 -37.81 9.83 11.47
C LEU A 8 -38.00 8.31 11.30
N MET A 9 -36.94 7.52 11.12
CA MET A 9 -37.04 6.08 10.94
C MET A 9 -36.47 5.30 12.12
N ILE A 10 -37.16 4.21 12.44
CA ILE A 10 -36.82 3.30 13.53
C ILE A 10 -36.75 1.89 12.96
N ALA A 11 -35.57 1.28 13.03
CA ALA A 11 -35.42 -0.13 12.72
C ALA A 11 -35.59 -0.97 14.00
N LYS A 12 -36.36 -2.05 13.90
CA LYS A 12 -36.73 -2.93 15.01
C LYS A 12 -36.59 -4.39 14.62
N MET A 13 -35.93 -5.16 15.47
CA MET A 13 -35.88 -6.62 15.37
C MET A 13 -37.19 -7.26 15.82
N CYS A 14 -37.64 -8.27 15.09
CA CYS A 14 -38.83 -9.05 15.41
C CYS A 14 -38.45 -10.46 15.89
N LEU A 15 -39.36 -11.10 16.64
CA LEU A 15 -39.19 -12.50 17.10
C LEU A 15 -39.21 -13.52 15.94
N HIS A 16 -39.64 -13.12 14.74
CA HIS A 16 -39.73 -13.97 13.55
C HIS A 16 -38.60 -13.67 12.55
N SER A 17 -37.34 -13.75 13.00
CA SER A 17 -36.11 -13.65 12.18
C SER A 17 -36.03 -12.49 11.16
N SER A 18 -36.82 -11.42 11.36
CA SER A 18 -36.95 -10.30 10.42
C SER A 18 -36.64 -8.98 11.12
N VAL A 19 -36.20 -8.01 10.33
CA VAL A 19 -36.02 -6.61 10.77
C VAL A 19 -37.14 -5.78 10.14
N ARG A 20 -37.83 -4.97 10.94
CA ARG A 20 -38.89 -4.07 10.47
C ARG A 20 -38.44 -2.62 10.59
N VAL A 21 -38.59 -1.85 9.52
CA VAL A 21 -38.33 -0.40 9.52
C VAL A 21 -39.65 0.34 9.62
N TRP A 22 -39.73 1.29 10.54
CA TRP A 22 -40.92 2.04 10.89
C TRP A 22 -40.70 3.52 10.63
N HIS A 23 -41.71 4.19 10.07
CA HIS A 23 -41.74 5.64 10.01
C HIS A 23 -42.35 6.18 11.30
N TYR A 24 -41.53 6.84 12.12
CA TYR A 24 -41.89 7.34 13.44
C TYR A 24 -43.12 8.25 13.40
N ALA A 25 -43.17 9.21 12.47
CA ALA A 25 -44.26 10.18 12.42
C ALA A 25 -45.61 9.57 11.99
N GLN A 26 -45.59 8.45 11.27
CA GLN A 26 -46.80 7.80 10.75
C GLN A 26 -47.20 6.57 11.58
N GLY A 27 -46.27 6.00 12.36
CA GLY A 27 -46.50 4.78 13.12
C GLY A 27 -46.67 3.52 12.26
N ILE A 28 -46.29 3.57 10.98
CA ILE A 28 -46.46 2.48 10.01
C ILE A 28 -45.12 1.78 9.76
N ALA A 29 -45.17 0.44 9.63
CA ALA A 29 -44.04 -0.34 9.15
C ALA A 29 -43.89 -0.12 7.64
N VAL A 30 -42.81 0.55 7.22
CA VAL A 30 -42.55 0.89 5.82
C VAL A 30 -41.91 -0.30 5.09
N ARG A 31 -41.08 -1.08 5.80
CA ARG A 31 -40.38 -2.23 5.23
C ARG A 31 -40.24 -3.37 6.23
N VAL A 32 -40.24 -4.58 5.68
CA VAL A 32 -39.87 -5.82 6.38
C VAL A 32 -38.70 -6.43 5.61
N LEU A 33 -37.58 -6.60 6.30
CA LEU A 33 -36.34 -7.17 5.79
C LEU A 33 -36.29 -8.63 6.25
N GLU A 34 -36.44 -9.54 5.28
CA GLU A 34 -36.51 -10.98 5.51
C GLU A 34 -35.29 -11.65 4.86
N GLY A 35 -34.65 -12.57 5.58
CA GLY A 35 -33.51 -13.34 5.05
C GLY A 35 -32.66 -14.02 6.13
N HIS A 36 -32.66 -13.51 7.36
CA HIS A 36 -32.06 -14.25 8.48
C HIS A 36 -32.84 -15.53 8.79
N THR A 37 -32.10 -16.59 9.11
CA THR A 37 -32.68 -17.91 9.44
C THR A 37 -32.88 -18.10 10.95
N SER A 38 -32.44 -17.13 11.77
CA SER A 38 -32.57 -17.14 13.22
C SER A 38 -32.81 -15.74 13.80
N TYR A 39 -32.82 -15.62 15.13
CA TYR A 39 -33.13 -14.37 15.82
C TYR A 39 -32.07 -13.29 15.54
N THR A 40 -32.55 -12.09 15.18
CA THR A 40 -31.71 -10.90 15.02
C THR A 40 -31.45 -10.25 16.38
N ARG A 41 -30.19 -9.89 16.66
CA ARG A 41 -29.76 -9.34 17.96
C ARG A 41 -28.87 -8.10 17.87
N GLY A 42 -28.06 -7.96 16.81
CA GLY A 42 -27.31 -6.72 16.50
C GLY A 42 -27.96 -5.90 15.39
N LEU A 43 -28.13 -4.59 15.55
CA LEU A 43 -28.69 -3.68 14.54
C LEU A 43 -27.93 -2.37 14.58
N VAL A 44 -27.55 -1.83 13.44
CA VAL A 44 -26.95 -0.50 13.36
C VAL A 44 -27.28 0.15 12.03
N TRP A 45 -27.50 1.47 12.07
CA TRP A 45 -27.63 2.29 10.86
C TRP A 45 -26.25 2.74 10.41
N CYS A 46 -26.04 2.80 9.10
CA CYS A 46 -24.87 3.49 8.58
C CYS A 46 -25.00 5.00 8.85
N PRO A 47 -23.99 5.66 9.45
CA PRO A 47 -24.08 7.08 9.80
C PRO A 47 -24.06 8.03 8.58
N GLU A 48 -23.57 7.57 7.42
CA GLU A 48 -23.45 8.42 6.21
C GLU A 48 -24.38 7.98 5.08
N LEU A 49 -24.87 6.73 5.10
CA LEU A 49 -25.81 6.17 4.13
C LEU A 49 -27.16 5.95 4.80
N PRO A 50 -28.16 6.83 4.58
CA PRO A 50 -29.42 6.79 5.33
C PRO A 50 -30.29 5.58 5.02
N ASN A 51 -30.09 4.92 3.87
CA ASN A 51 -30.89 3.76 3.44
C ASN A 51 -30.27 2.43 3.87
N ILE A 52 -29.07 2.43 4.48
CA ILE A 52 -28.34 1.21 4.80
C ILE A 52 -28.47 0.85 6.28
N VAL A 53 -28.98 -0.36 6.50
CA VAL A 53 -29.07 -1.00 7.82
C VAL A 53 -28.27 -2.28 7.82
N ILE A 54 -27.60 -2.56 8.94
CA ILE A 54 -26.80 -3.76 9.13
C ILE A 54 -27.38 -4.52 10.33
N SER A 55 -27.59 -5.82 10.15
CA SER A 55 -28.08 -6.70 11.21
C SER A 55 -27.15 -7.88 11.46
N GLY A 56 -27.03 -8.28 12.72
CA GLY A 56 -26.33 -9.48 13.17
C GLY A 56 -27.31 -10.45 13.81
N SER A 57 -27.16 -11.73 13.50
CA SER A 57 -28.13 -12.78 13.83
C SER A 57 -27.49 -13.97 14.54
N TRP A 58 -28.35 -14.76 15.18
CA TRP A 58 -27.99 -16.06 15.78
C TRP A 58 -27.72 -17.15 14.75
N ASP A 59 -27.96 -16.89 13.46
CA ASP A 59 -27.54 -17.77 12.36
C ASP A 59 -26.06 -17.63 12.00
N SER A 60 -25.28 -16.94 12.84
CA SER A 60 -23.85 -16.61 12.65
C SER A 60 -23.54 -15.63 11.53
N THR A 61 -24.55 -15.06 10.87
CA THR A 61 -24.37 -14.11 9.76
C THR A 61 -24.54 -12.66 10.17
N ILE A 62 -23.91 -11.77 9.39
CA ILE A 62 -24.19 -10.34 9.36
C ILE A 62 -24.79 -10.02 7.98
N ALA A 63 -25.94 -9.35 7.93
CA ALA A 63 -26.58 -8.95 6.69
C ALA A 63 -26.58 -7.43 6.54
N VAL A 64 -26.33 -6.95 5.33
CA VAL A 64 -26.42 -5.54 4.93
C VAL A 64 -27.64 -5.35 4.06
N TRP A 65 -28.49 -4.40 4.42
CA TRP A 65 -29.80 -4.18 3.81
C TRP A 65 -29.90 -2.80 3.20
N ASP A 66 -30.49 -2.74 2.02
CA ASP A 66 -31.05 -1.51 1.47
C ASP A 66 -32.54 -1.43 1.83
N ILE A 67 -32.92 -0.34 2.49
CA ILE A 67 -34.31 -0.13 2.90
C ILE A 67 -35.15 0.45 1.75
N SER A 68 -34.52 0.98 0.70
CA SER A 68 -35.21 1.57 -0.45
C SER A 68 -36.16 0.55 -1.10
N ASP A 69 -35.64 -0.62 -1.43
CA ASP A 69 -36.36 -1.76 -2.03
C ASP A 69 -36.47 -2.97 -1.09
N GLY A 70 -35.82 -2.93 0.08
CA GLY A 70 -35.80 -4.02 1.06
C GLY A 70 -34.82 -5.13 0.69
N ALA A 71 -33.94 -4.93 -0.29
CA ALA A 71 -33.00 -5.93 -0.74
C ALA A 71 -31.90 -6.21 0.31
N CYS A 72 -31.50 -7.47 0.39
CA CYS A 72 -30.25 -7.86 1.06
C CYS A 72 -29.10 -7.64 0.09
N LEU A 73 -28.23 -6.67 0.38
CA LEU A 73 -27.08 -6.33 -0.45
C LEU A 73 -25.92 -7.30 -0.26
N ASP A 74 -25.71 -7.77 0.97
CA ASP A 74 -24.60 -8.66 1.31
C ASP A 74 -24.92 -9.50 2.56
N ILE A 75 -24.37 -10.71 2.61
CA ILE A 75 -24.45 -11.65 3.74
C ILE A 75 -23.04 -12.13 4.06
N ILE A 76 -22.57 -11.80 5.25
CA ILE A 76 -21.23 -12.13 5.75
C ILE A 76 -21.34 -13.35 6.66
N GLU A 77 -20.79 -14.48 6.22
CA GLU A 77 -20.87 -15.79 6.89
C GLU A 77 -19.55 -16.22 7.52
N ASP A 78 -18.87 -15.31 8.22
CA ASP A 78 -17.51 -15.57 8.70
C ASP A 78 -17.42 -15.79 10.22
N HIS A 79 -18.42 -15.34 10.98
CA HIS A 79 -18.49 -15.67 12.39
C HIS A 79 -18.84 -17.14 12.60
N GLY A 80 -18.21 -17.78 13.60
CA GLY A 80 -18.46 -19.20 13.90
C GLY A 80 -19.68 -19.45 14.79
N ALA A 81 -20.35 -18.40 15.25
CA ALA A 81 -21.49 -18.45 16.17
C ALA A 81 -22.27 -17.12 16.18
N ASP A 82 -23.34 -17.07 16.97
CA ASP A 82 -24.26 -15.94 17.12
C ASP A 82 -23.59 -14.56 17.17
N VAL A 83 -24.06 -13.64 16.33
CA VAL A 83 -23.64 -12.23 16.34
C VAL A 83 -24.65 -11.41 17.14
N TYR A 84 -24.21 -10.76 18.21
CA TYR A 84 -25.11 -10.02 19.12
C TYR A 84 -24.75 -8.55 19.31
N GLY A 85 -23.57 -8.11 18.88
CA GLY A 85 -23.16 -6.70 18.95
C GLY A 85 -22.69 -6.20 17.59
N LEU A 86 -23.17 -5.01 17.21
CA LEU A 86 -22.72 -4.26 16.03
C LEU A 86 -22.52 -2.79 16.43
N ALA A 87 -21.46 -2.16 15.96
CA ALA A 87 -21.17 -0.74 16.20
C ALA A 87 -20.39 -0.11 15.06
N CYS A 88 -20.80 1.07 14.60
CA CYS A 88 -20.06 1.88 13.63
C CYS A 88 -19.13 2.87 14.33
N HIS A 89 -17.99 3.17 13.71
CA HIS A 89 -17.05 4.16 14.25
C HIS A 89 -17.51 5.59 13.92
N ALA A 90 -17.58 6.47 14.93
CA ALA A 90 -18.11 7.83 14.78
C ALA A 90 -17.31 8.70 13.79
N GLU A 91 -15.97 8.64 13.82
CA GLU A 91 -15.12 9.40 12.90
C GLU A 91 -14.78 8.63 11.61
N ARG A 92 -15.21 7.38 11.49
CA ARG A 92 -14.88 6.48 10.37
C ARG A 92 -16.13 5.73 9.96
N PRO A 93 -17.00 6.40 9.22
CA PRO A 93 -18.39 5.96 9.06
C PRO A 93 -18.54 4.61 8.36
N PHE A 94 -17.54 4.22 7.57
CA PHE A 94 -17.51 2.95 6.84
C PHE A 94 -16.75 1.82 7.57
N LEU A 95 -16.37 2.03 8.83
CA LEU A 95 -15.77 1.01 9.69
C LEU A 95 -16.80 0.49 10.68
N LEU A 96 -17.05 -0.81 10.63
CA LEU A 96 -17.97 -1.53 11.51
C LEU A 96 -17.18 -2.50 12.41
N ALA A 97 -17.60 -2.64 13.67
CA ALA A 97 -17.16 -3.69 14.57
C ALA A 97 -18.33 -4.61 14.90
N SER A 98 -18.02 -5.89 15.05
CA SER A 98 -18.98 -6.94 15.39
C SER A 98 -18.43 -7.80 16.53
N THR A 99 -19.34 -8.31 17.38
CA THR A 99 -18.98 -9.21 18.47
C THR A 99 -19.85 -10.47 18.42
N SER A 100 -19.21 -11.62 18.52
CA SER A 100 -19.85 -12.93 18.39
C SER A 100 -19.62 -13.81 19.62
N ARG A 101 -20.42 -14.88 19.74
CA ARG A 101 -20.23 -15.95 20.74
C ARG A 101 -19.02 -16.83 20.41
N ASP A 102 -18.45 -16.70 19.21
CA ASP A 102 -17.21 -17.38 18.81
C ASP A 102 -15.94 -16.85 19.53
N SER A 103 -16.11 -16.00 20.55
CA SER A 103 -15.07 -15.32 21.33
C SER A 103 -14.22 -14.32 20.55
N THR A 104 -14.66 -13.93 19.35
CA THR A 104 -13.95 -12.94 18.51
C THR A 104 -14.68 -11.60 18.41
N VAL A 105 -13.88 -10.55 18.20
CA VAL A 105 -14.33 -9.24 17.75
C VAL A 105 -13.74 -9.03 16.37
N ARG A 106 -14.59 -8.72 15.38
CA ARG A 106 -14.15 -8.54 13.99
C ARG A 106 -14.49 -7.13 13.49
N PHE A 107 -13.61 -6.62 12.63
CA PHE A 107 -13.75 -5.33 11.99
C PHE A 107 -14.07 -5.53 10.51
N TRP A 108 -15.06 -4.78 10.03
CA TRP A 108 -15.57 -4.84 8.66
C TRP A 108 -15.45 -3.47 8.01
N SER A 109 -15.19 -3.49 6.70
CA SER A 109 -15.16 -2.29 5.88
C SER A 109 -16.37 -2.26 4.96
N MET A 110 -17.12 -1.16 4.99
CA MET A 110 -18.21 -0.89 4.05
C MET A 110 -17.72 -0.10 2.82
N LEU A 111 -16.41 0.11 2.68
CA LEU A 111 -15.84 0.83 1.53
C LEU A 111 -16.25 0.26 0.16
N PRO A 112 -16.39 -1.07 -0.05
CA PRO A 112 -16.86 -1.60 -1.33
C PRO A 112 -18.24 -1.09 -1.75
N LEU A 113 -19.12 -0.75 -0.80
CA LEU A 113 -20.46 -0.21 -1.10
C LEU A 113 -20.41 1.25 -1.59
N VAL A 114 -19.32 1.98 -1.31
CA VAL A 114 -19.18 3.41 -1.61
C VAL A 114 -18.01 3.73 -2.53
N SER A 115 -17.30 2.72 -3.04
CA SER A 115 -16.14 2.91 -3.90
C SER A 115 -16.50 3.67 -5.19
N SER A 116 -17.70 3.43 -5.74
CA SER A 116 -18.22 4.14 -6.90
C SER A 116 -18.39 5.65 -6.65
N LEU A 117 -18.79 6.04 -5.44
CA LEU A 117 -18.93 7.45 -5.08
C LEU A 117 -17.58 8.18 -5.05
N TYR A 118 -16.52 7.50 -4.60
CA TYR A 118 -15.18 8.07 -4.66
C TYR A 118 -14.70 8.20 -6.11
N LEU A 119 -14.97 7.21 -6.97
CA LEU A 119 -14.65 7.28 -8.40
C LEU A 119 -15.32 8.44 -9.10
N LYS A 120 -16.60 8.71 -8.79
CA LYS A 120 -17.32 9.90 -9.31
C LYS A 120 -16.61 11.21 -8.93
N ILE A 121 -16.08 11.33 -7.70
CA ILE A 121 -15.28 12.49 -7.28
C ILE A 121 -13.97 12.58 -8.08
N LEU A 122 -13.28 11.45 -8.30
CA LEU A 122 -12.01 11.41 -9.05
C LEU A 122 -12.17 11.88 -10.50
N VAL A 123 -13.29 11.51 -11.13
CA VAL A 123 -13.65 11.92 -12.50
C VAL A 123 -14.23 13.33 -12.57
N SER A 124 -14.40 14.01 -11.42
CA SER A 124 -15.00 15.35 -11.33
C SER A 124 -16.45 15.41 -11.82
N ARG A 125 -17.23 14.35 -11.59
CA ARG A 125 -18.69 14.40 -11.77
C ARG A 125 -19.32 15.42 -10.81
N PRO A 126 -20.50 15.99 -11.14
CA PRO A 126 -21.13 16.98 -10.29
C PRO A 126 -21.37 16.43 -8.88
N LEU A 127 -21.13 17.26 -7.86
CA LEU A 127 -21.22 16.84 -6.47
C LEU A 127 -22.61 16.31 -6.08
N ASN A 128 -23.67 16.62 -6.84
CA ASN A 128 -25.02 16.09 -6.60
C ASN A 128 -25.12 14.57 -6.87
N ASP A 129 -24.27 14.02 -7.75
CA ASP A 129 -24.23 12.57 -8.05
C ASP A 129 -23.59 11.74 -6.93
N VAL A 130 -22.96 12.43 -5.98
CA VAL A 130 -22.21 11.87 -4.84
C VAL A 130 -22.90 12.22 -3.52
N PHE A 131 -23.26 13.49 -3.37
CA PHE A 131 -23.94 14.04 -2.20
C PHE A 131 -25.38 14.39 -2.55
N SER A 132 -26.33 13.65 -2.00
CA SER A 132 -27.73 13.98 -2.20
C SER A 132 -28.02 15.39 -1.64
N PRO A 133 -28.60 16.31 -2.43
CA PRO A 133 -28.98 17.63 -1.95
C PRO A 133 -30.01 17.48 -0.85
N SER A 134 -29.80 18.20 0.25
CA SER A 134 -30.67 18.30 1.45
C SER A 134 -32.08 17.73 1.26
N GLY A 135 -32.30 16.51 1.74
CA GLY A 135 -33.58 15.80 1.87
C GLY A 135 -34.76 16.39 1.10
N ASN A 136 -35.10 15.78 -0.04
CA ASN A 136 -36.48 15.84 -0.50
C ASN A 136 -37.36 15.22 0.60
N GLN A 137 -37.90 16.10 1.44
CA GLN A 137 -39.04 15.82 2.28
C GLN A 137 -40.20 15.49 1.34
N GLY A 138 -40.53 14.20 1.20
CA GLY A 138 -41.82 13.76 0.66
C GLY A 138 -41.88 13.31 -0.79
N SER A 139 -40.77 12.93 -1.46
CA SER A 139 -40.89 12.11 -2.67
C SER A 139 -40.80 10.63 -2.30
N GLU A 140 -41.81 9.85 -2.65
CA GLU A 140 -41.87 8.39 -2.57
C GLU A 140 -40.80 7.70 -3.44
N ASP A 141 -39.96 8.45 -4.15
CA ASP A 141 -38.85 7.95 -4.95
C ASP A 141 -37.63 7.66 -4.07
N PHE A 142 -37.65 6.47 -3.48
CA PHE A 142 -36.50 5.82 -2.85
C PHE A 142 -35.39 5.40 -3.86
N ALA A 143 -35.43 5.90 -5.11
CA ALA A 143 -34.66 5.39 -6.24
C ALA A 143 -33.18 5.83 -6.30
N GLU A 144 -32.78 6.88 -5.57
CA GLU A 144 -31.36 7.28 -5.47
C GLU A 144 -30.63 6.39 -4.46
N ARG A 145 -30.13 5.24 -4.93
CA ARG A 145 -29.62 4.14 -4.09
C ARG A 145 -28.48 4.51 -3.11
N PHE A 146 -27.59 5.47 -3.44
CA PHE A 146 -26.40 5.74 -2.61
C PHE A 146 -25.93 7.21 -2.58
N GLY A 147 -26.77 8.13 -2.09
CA GLY A 147 -26.34 9.50 -1.80
C GLY A 147 -25.75 9.66 -0.39
N LEU A 148 -24.61 10.34 -0.26
CA LEU A 148 -24.01 10.64 1.05
C LEU A 148 -24.76 11.78 1.79
N TYR A 149 -25.18 11.54 3.04
CA TYR A 149 -26.02 12.48 3.81
C TYR A 149 -25.49 12.83 5.22
N GLY A 150 -24.53 12.06 5.75
CA GLY A 150 -24.10 12.19 7.14
C GLY A 150 -23.28 13.44 7.46
N SER A 151 -22.95 13.59 8.75
CA SER A 151 -22.26 14.78 9.26
C SER A 151 -20.89 14.99 8.63
N GLN A 152 -20.15 13.91 8.37
CA GLN A 152 -18.83 14.00 7.74
C GLN A 152 -18.96 14.32 6.25
N SER A 153 -19.98 13.78 5.58
CA SER A 153 -20.25 14.08 4.17
C SER A 153 -20.66 15.53 3.94
N LYS A 154 -21.43 16.13 4.86
CA LYS A 154 -21.76 17.56 4.81
C LYS A 154 -20.53 18.44 4.91
N LEU A 155 -19.65 18.16 5.89
CA LEU A 155 -18.37 18.88 6.03
C LEU A 155 -17.50 18.73 4.78
N LEU A 156 -17.48 17.54 4.18
CA LEU A 156 -16.74 17.29 2.94
C LEU A 156 -17.34 18.06 1.76
N ARG A 157 -18.66 18.04 1.59
CA ARG A 157 -19.36 18.81 0.54
C ARG A 157 -19.07 20.32 0.66
N ASP A 158 -19.12 20.86 1.87
CA ASP A 158 -18.82 22.27 2.13
C ASP A 158 -17.35 22.62 1.81
N ALA A 159 -16.42 21.67 2.00
CA ALA A 159 -15.03 21.84 1.60
C ALA A 159 -14.85 21.81 0.08
N LEU A 160 -15.50 20.86 -0.62
CA LEU A 160 -15.36 20.66 -2.07
C LEU A 160 -16.09 21.72 -2.91
N SER A 161 -17.21 22.26 -2.43
CA SER A 161 -18.00 23.29 -3.13
C SER A 161 -17.26 24.60 -3.42
N LYS A 162 -16.07 24.80 -2.83
CA LYS A 162 -15.26 26.02 -3.00
C LYS A 162 -14.40 26.01 -4.27
N SER A 163 -14.26 24.86 -4.91
CA SER A 163 -13.26 24.61 -5.96
C SER A 163 -13.83 23.57 -6.92
N GLU A 164 -14.74 23.96 -7.80
CA GLU A 164 -15.58 23.02 -8.56
C GLU A 164 -14.80 22.12 -9.56
N THR A 165 -13.52 22.38 -9.87
CA THR A 165 -12.77 21.62 -10.89
C THR A 165 -11.36 21.19 -10.51
N ASP A 166 -10.64 21.93 -9.65
CA ASP A 166 -9.26 21.61 -9.24
C ASP A 166 -9.17 21.56 -7.72
N TYR A 167 -9.29 20.36 -7.16
CA TYR A 167 -9.28 20.20 -5.71
C TYR A 167 -7.89 20.47 -5.10
N SER A 168 -7.88 21.28 -4.05
CA SER A 168 -6.68 21.57 -3.27
C SER A 168 -6.20 20.34 -2.50
N LEU A 169 -4.94 20.36 -2.06
CA LEU A 169 -4.35 19.26 -1.32
C LEU A 169 -5.08 18.97 0.01
N ASN A 170 -5.73 19.99 0.59
CA ASN A 170 -6.52 19.85 1.82
C ASN A 170 -7.89 19.19 1.55
N GLU A 171 -8.49 19.44 0.39
CA GLU A 171 -9.72 18.77 -0.03
C GLU A 171 -9.45 17.30 -0.32
N TRP A 172 -8.39 16.95 -1.05
CA TRP A 172 -8.00 15.55 -1.24
C TRP A 172 -7.66 14.83 0.08
N LYS A 173 -7.05 15.55 1.03
CA LYS A 173 -6.86 15.04 2.40
C LYS A 173 -8.20 14.76 3.09
N ALA A 174 -9.21 15.60 2.89
CA ALA A 174 -10.55 15.39 3.45
C ALA A 174 -11.30 14.23 2.75
N VAL A 175 -11.24 14.14 1.42
CA VAL A 175 -11.85 13.04 0.64
C VAL A 175 -11.25 11.70 1.06
N SER A 176 -9.92 11.58 1.05
CA SER A 176 -9.24 10.36 1.49
C SER A 176 -9.46 10.04 2.96
N ALA A 177 -9.74 11.06 3.80
CA ALA A 177 -10.11 10.84 5.20
C ALA A 177 -11.46 10.11 5.36
N LEU A 178 -12.35 10.24 4.38
CA LEU A 178 -13.64 9.56 4.39
C LEU A 178 -13.55 8.15 3.75
N PHE A 179 -12.88 8.03 2.60
CA PHE A 179 -12.94 6.83 1.76
C PHE A 179 -11.74 5.86 1.85
N CYS A 180 -10.59 6.25 2.40
CA CYS A 180 -9.41 5.36 2.43
C CYS A 180 -9.22 4.71 3.81
N PRO A 181 -8.55 3.55 3.92
CA PRO A 181 -8.16 3.01 5.22
C PRO A 181 -7.20 3.96 5.96
N PRO A 182 -7.20 3.94 7.31
CA PRO A 182 -6.54 4.94 8.15
C PRO A 182 -5.01 4.84 8.20
N SER A 183 -4.44 3.78 7.62
CA SER A 183 -3.03 3.44 7.72
C SER A 183 -2.14 4.52 7.11
N GLY A 184 -1.70 5.50 7.89
CA GLY A 184 -0.68 6.48 7.48
C GLY A 184 -1.12 7.54 6.45
N ARG A 185 -2.38 7.57 6.02
CA ARG A 185 -2.90 8.52 5.01
C ARG A 185 -2.73 9.98 5.40
N SER A 186 -2.94 10.34 6.68
CA SER A 186 -2.78 11.72 7.15
C SER A 186 -1.33 12.18 6.98
N ASN A 187 -0.39 11.34 7.43
CA ASN A 187 1.04 11.58 7.29
C ASN A 187 1.47 11.68 5.81
N LEU A 188 0.85 10.92 4.92
CA LEU A 188 1.08 11.02 3.47
C LEU A 188 0.77 12.44 2.97
N TRP A 189 -0.43 12.94 3.25
CA TRP A 189 -0.85 14.29 2.83
C TRP A 189 -0.06 15.39 3.52
N ASP A 190 0.29 15.22 4.80
CA ASP A 190 1.13 16.18 5.53
C ASP A 190 2.52 16.30 4.90
N LEU A 191 3.11 15.18 4.46
CA LEU A 191 4.39 15.20 3.74
C LEU A 191 4.24 15.87 2.36
N LEU A 192 3.14 15.64 1.65
CA LEU A 192 2.87 16.31 0.37
C LEU A 192 2.66 17.82 0.53
N LEU A 193 2.03 18.27 1.63
CA LEU A 193 1.91 19.70 1.96
C LEU A 193 3.30 20.34 2.15
N VAL A 194 4.22 19.64 2.83
CA VAL A 194 5.62 20.11 2.98
C VAL A 194 6.36 20.18 1.64
N LEU A 195 6.05 19.30 0.68
CA LEU A 195 6.65 19.36 -0.66
C LEU A 195 6.19 20.59 -1.46
N LYS A 196 4.96 21.08 -1.22
CA LYS A 196 4.47 22.35 -1.79
C LYS A 196 4.84 23.58 -0.93
N ASP A 197 5.86 23.45 -0.08
CA ASP A 197 6.39 24.49 0.82
C ASP A 197 5.34 25.15 1.73
N LYS A 198 4.28 24.42 2.10
CA LYS A 198 3.36 24.86 3.16
C LYS A 198 3.91 24.48 4.54
N GLU A 199 3.81 25.40 5.50
CA GLU A 199 4.16 25.11 6.88
C GLU A 199 3.21 24.05 7.45
N VAL A 200 3.79 23.00 8.05
CA VAL A 200 3.05 21.93 8.72
C VAL A 200 3.39 21.98 10.19
N ASP A 201 2.36 21.91 11.03
CA ASP A 201 2.52 21.92 12.47
C ASP A 201 3.25 20.65 12.93
N PHE A 202 4.34 20.85 13.69
CA PHE A 202 5.17 19.78 14.23
C PHE A 202 4.40 18.81 15.14
N SER A 203 3.27 19.24 15.71
CA SER A 203 2.37 18.40 16.50
C SER A 203 1.83 17.20 15.70
N GLN A 204 1.68 17.35 14.39
CA GLN A 204 1.10 16.34 13.49
C GLN A 204 2.05 15.15 13.26
N TYR A 205 3.36 15.34 13.43
CA TYR A 205 4.37 14.29 13.28
C TYR A 205 4.52 13.37 14.50
N LYS A 206 3.81 13.60 15.61
CA LYS A 206 4.02 12.81 16.85
C LYS A 206 3.92 11.30 16.64
N ASN A 207 3.07 10.86 15.70
CA ASN A 207 2.87 9.44 15.36
C ASN A 207 3.27 9.08 13.91
N GLY A 208 3.89 10.01 13.18
CA GLY A 208 4.12 9.93 11.72
C GLY A 208 5.60 9.97 11.31
N ILE A 209 5.86 9.67 10.03
CA ILE A 209 7.20 9.78 9.43
C ILE A 209 7.46 11.25 9.08
N THR A 210 8.56 11.79 9.55
CA THR A 210 8.95 13.20 9.36
C THR A 210 9.71 13.43 8.07
N HIS A 211 9.48 14.56 7.41
CA HIS A 211 10.26 14.97 6.23
C HIS A 211 11.72 15.31 6.60
N LYS A 212 12.68 15.07 5.68
CA LYS A 212 14.12 15.33 5.90
C LYS A 212 14.44 16.77 6.33
N LYS A 213 13.68 17.76 5.82
CA LYS A 213 13.80 19.19 6.18
C LYS A 213 13.55 19.43 7.68
N HIS A 214 12.67 18.63 8.30
CA HIS A 214 12.19 18.83 9.67
C HIS A 214 12.77 17.82 10.66
N LEU A 215 13.28 16.68 10.18
CA LEU A 215 13.79 15.59 11.02
C LEU A 215 14.82 16.08 12.06
N ILE A 216 15.84 16.81 11.63
CA ILE A 216 16.90 17.31 12.53
C ILE A 216 16.35 18.31 13.55
N LYS A 217 15.48 19.24 13.11
CA LYS A 217 14.87 20.23 14.00
C LYS A 217 14.00 19.55 15.07
N LEU A 218 13.23 18.54 14.68
CA LEU A 218 12.37 17.76 15.57
C LEU A 218 13.17 16.89 16.54
N THR A 219 14.28 16.27 16.11
CA THR A 219 15.13 15.50 17.01
C THR A 219 15.80 16.39 18.05
N VAL A 220 16.22 17.61 17.67
CA VAL A 220 16.73 18.61 18.62
C VAL A 220 15.62 19.04 19.59
N ALA A 221 14.42 19.33 19.09
CA ALA A 221 13.28 19.70 19.94
C ALA A 221 12.91 18.59 20.94
N LYS A 222 12.90 17.32 20.51
CA LYS A 222 12.68 16.14 21.39
C LYS A 222 13.78 16.02 22.45
N ALA A 223 15.03 16.29 22.10
CA ALA A 223 16.13 16.30 23.06
C ALA A 223 15.87 17.36 24.15
N LEU A 224 15.51 18.58 23.75
CA LEU A 224 15.18 19.67 24.66
C LEU A 224 13.95 19.36 25.53
N GLU A 225 12.90 18.78 24.97
CA GLU A 225 11.71 18.37 25.73
C GLU A 225 12.07 17.37 26.84
N LYS A 226 12.93 16.38 26.53
CA LYS A 226 13.39 15.40 27.52
C LYS A 226 14.30 16.02 28.58
N GLU A 227 15.10 17.03 28.24
CA GLU A 227 15.85 17.80 29.22
C GLU A 227 14.92 18.60 30.15
N LEU A 228 13.94 19.32 29.59
CA LEU A 228 13.00 20.15 30.34
C LEU A 228 12.07 19.32 31.24
N ALA A 229 11.66 18.14 30.79
CA ALA A 229 10.89 17.19 31.60
C ALA A 229 11.62 16.84 32.91
N ASN A 230 12.96 16.83 32.92
CA ASN A 230 13.74 16.58 34.14
C ASN A 230 13.68 17.76 35.13
N VAL A 231 13.52 18.99 34.66
CA VAL A 231 13.44 20.19 35.51
C VAL A 231 12.08 20.26 36.21
N SER A 232 11.02 19.72 35.59
CA SER A 232 9.66 19.72 36.14
C SER A 232 9.42 18.77 37.31
N PHE A 233 10.33 17.82 37.57
CA PHE A 233 10.24 16.86 38.68
C PHE A 233 10.79 17.41 40.02
N PHE A 234 10.49 18.67 40.35
CA PHE A 234 11.04 19.36 41.53
C PHE A 234 10.55 18.83 42.90
N GLY A 235 9.82 17.70 42.94
CA GLY A 235 9.29 17.10 44.16
C GLY A 235 9.47 15.57 44.31
N SER A 236 10.09 14.89 43.33
CA SER A 236 10.33 13.43 43.41
C SER A 236 11.83 13.17 43.53
N GLY A 237 12.22 12.34 44.49
CA GLY A 237 13.61 12.05 44.83
C GLY A 237 14.54 11.80 43.64
N VAL A 238 15.81 12.15 43.85
CA VAL A 238 16.93 12.22 42.88
C VAL A 238 17.14 10.94 42.03
N ASN A 239 16.54 9.81 42.43
CA ASN A 239 16.69 8.49 41.79
C ASN A 239 15.39 7.92 41.18
N SER A 240 14.45 8.75 40.71
CA SER A 240 13.36 8.21 39.91
C SER A 240 13.93 7.65 38.58
N SER A 241 13.73 6.35 38.33
CA SER A 241 14.19 5.66 37.11
C SER A 241 13.87 6.42 35.83
N GLY A 242 12.69 7.07 35.78
CA GLY A 242 12.26 7.91 34.66
C GLY A 242 13.14 9.14 34.38
N ARG A 243 13.77 9.76 35.38
CA ARG A 243 14.67 10.91 35.17
C ARG A 243 15.96 10.49 34.49
N ARG A 244 16.56 9.37 34.94
CA ARG A 244 17.77 8.82 34.33
C ARG A 244 17.51 8.40 32.88
N GLU A 245 16.39 7.72 32.62
CA GLU A 245 15.96 7.33 31.27
C GLU A 245 15.73 8.54 30.35
N ASN A 246 15.10 9.61 30.85
CA ASN A 246 14.88 10.82 30.05
C ASN A 246 16.21 11.52 29.68
N LEU A 247 17.15 11.63 30.61
CA LEU A 247 18.49 12.17 30.33
C LEU A 247 19.26 11.30 29.31
N GLN A 248 19.10 9.97 29.39
CA GLN A 248 19.78 9.05 28.49
C GLN A 248 19.25 9.20 27.07
N ARG A 249 17.92 9.23 26.92
CA ARG A 249 17.27 9.49 25.63
C ARG A 249 17.61 10.87 25.06
N ALA A 250 17.71 11.89 25.92
CA ALA A 250 18.14 13.24 25.50
C ALA A 250 19.58 13.22 24.96
N ALA A 251 20.49 12.53 25.64
CA ALA A 251 21.86 12.36 25.20
C ALA A 251 21.91 11.64 23.84
N GLU A 252 21.21 10.52 23.68
CA GLU A 252 21.12 9.79 22.41
C GLU A 252 20.67 10.68 21.24
N TYR A 253 19.65 11.53 21.44
CA TYR A 253 19.22 12.48 20.40
C TYR A 253 20.30 13.51 20.04
N HIS A 254 21.02 14.06 21.03
CA HIS A 254 22.12 14.99 20.76
C HIS A 254 23.27 14.33 20.01
N LEU A 255 23.59 13.07 20.33
CA LEU A 255 24.57 12.29 19.58
C LEU A 255 24.17 12.12 18.11
N LEU A 256 22.91 11.73 17.86
CA LEU A 256 22.38 11.54 16.50
C LEU A 256 22.35 12.84 15.68
N THR A 257 22.16 13.99 16.32
CA THR A 257 22.17 15.30 15.66
C THR A 257 23.58 15.88 15.48
N GLY A 258 24.62 15.23 16.03
CA GLY A 258 26.00 15.70 16.00
C GLY A 258 26.33 16.75 17.06
N ASN A 259 25.44 17.03 18.02
CA ASN A 259 25.70 17.96 19.12
C ASN A 259 26.48 17.28 20.25
N LEU A 260 27.75 16.99 19.99
CA LEU A 260 28.62 16.24 20.90
C LEU A 260 28.86 16.94 22.24
N LYS A 261 28.87 18.29 22.27
CA LYS A 261 29.07 19.05 23.50
C LYS A 261 27.99 18.73 24.53
N LYS A 262 26.73 18.80 24.09
CA LYS A 262 25.57 18.57 24.94
C LYS A 262 25.44 17.10 25.35
N TYR A 263 25.82 16.17 24.47
CA TYR A 263 25.91 14.74 24.79
C TYR A 263 26.88 14.49 25.97
N CYS A 264 28.11 15.00 25.89
CA CYS A 264 29.12 14.83 26.94
C CYS A 264 28.66 15.43 28.29
N GLU A 265 28.02 16.60 28.26
CA GLU A 265 27.46 17.23 29.47
C GLU A 265 26.37 16.38 30.12
N LEU A 266 25.45 15.81 29.32
CA LEU A 266 24.38 14.95 29.84
C LEU A 266 24.90 13.61 30.39
N LYS A 267 25.89 13.00 29.73
CA LYS A 267 26.56 11.78 30.22
C LYS A 267 27.34 12.01 31.51
N ALA A 268 28.01 13.16 31.64
CA ALA A 268 28.63 13.58 32.89
C ALA A 268 27.62 13.74 34.04
N GLN A 269 26.41 14.25 33.75
CA GLN A 269 25.31 14.34 34.75
C GLN A 269 24.77 12.97 35.18
N GLN A 270 24.97 11.92 34.39
CA GLN A 270 24.60 10.53 34.70
C GLN A 270 25.70 9.74 35.39
N ASP A 271 26.82 10.38 35.73
CA ASP A 271 28.04 9.76 36.24
C ASP A 271 28.75 8.79 35.26
N GLU A 272 28.46 8.91 33.96
CA GLU A 272 29.09 8.13 32.88
C GLU A 272 30.27 8.91 32.25
N TRP A 273 31.22 9.29 33.10
CA TRP A 273 32.32 10.21 32.76
C TRP A 273 33.29 9.69 31.70
N LEU A 274 33.59 8.38 31.71
CA LEU A 274 34.55 7.79 30.76
C LEU A 274 34.06 7.91 29.31
N GLU A 275 32.77 7.66 29.07
CA GLU A 275 32.17 7.82 27.73
C GLU A 275 32.19 9.29 27.29
N ALA A 276 31.88 10.21 28.22
CA ALA A 276 31.87 11.63 27.94
C ALA A 276 33.28 12.16 27.60
N ILE A 277 34.30 11.75 28.35
CA ILE A 277 35.70 12.16 28.15
C ILE A 277 36.28 11.54 26.87
N ALA A 278 35.90 10.32 26.51
CA ALA A 278 36.36 9.69 25.26
C ALA A 278 35.86 10.45 24.01
N LEU A 279 34.64 10.99 24.04
CA LEU A 279 34.03 11.73 22.93
C LEU A 279 34.32 13.23 22.92
N ALA A 280 34.74 13.82 24.05
CA ALA A 280 34.98 15.26 24.15
C ALA A 280 36.05 15.84 23.18
N PRO A 281 37.11 15.11 22.76
CA PRO A 281 38.03 15.61 21.73
C PRO A 281 37.36 15.86 20.37
N GLY A 282 36.24 15.17 20.09
CA GLY A 282 35.43 15.41 18.88
C GLY A 282 34.70 16.76 18.88
N VAL A 283 34.60 17.44 20.03
CA VAL A 283 34.12 18.84 20.12
C VAL A 283 35.30 19.79 19.98
N SER A 284 36.26 19.68 20.90
CA SER A 284 37.52 20.41 20.90
C SER A 284 38.44 19.89 22.00
N LEU A 285 39.75 20.08 21.84
CA LEU A 285 40.73 19.76 22.88
C LEU A 285 40.58 20.65 24.14
N SER A 286 40.08 21.89 23.98
CA SER A 286 39.81 22.79 25.11
C SER A 286 38.64 22.29 25.96
N PHE A 287 37.56 21.83 25.32
CA PHE A 287 36.41 21.24 26.00
C PHE A 287 36.77 19.94 26.71
N TRP A 288 37.59 19.08 26.08
CA TRP A 288 38.11 17.88 26.73
C TRP A 288 38.88 18.21 28.00
N LYS A 289 39.79 19.20 27.98
CA LYS A 289 40.53 19.63 29.18
C LYS A 289 39.59 20.12 30.28
N GLU A 290 38.59 20.93 29.93
CA GLU A 290 37.59 21.43 30.90
C GLU A 290 36.82 20.27 31.55
N LEU A 291 36.26 19.37 30.75
CA LEU A 291 35.45 18.25 31.24
C LEU A 291 36.28 17.28 32.10
N THR A 292 37.50 16.98 31.65
CA THR A 292 38.44 16.11 32.38
C THR A 292 38.83 16.75 33.71
N SER A 293 39.00 18.08 33.77
CA SER A 293 39.30 18.79 35.02
C SER A 293 38.15 18.73 36.03
N LYS A 294 36.90 18.79 35.57
CA LYS A 294 35.70 18.62 36.44
C LYS A 294 35.64 17.22 37.03
N TRP A 295 35.93 16.20 36.22
CA TRP A 295 35.95 14.82 36.69
C TRP A 295 37.12 14.53 37.65
N GLN A 296 38.30 15.07 37.35
CA GLN A 296 39.47 15.00 38.23
C GLN A 296 39.16 15.54 39.63
N ALA A 297 38.47 16.68 39.72
CA ALA A 297 38.07 17.26 41.00
C ALA A 297 37.18 16.28 41.81
N LYS A 298 36.16 15.69 41.17
CA LYS A 298 35.28 14.69 41.80
C LYS A 298 36.04 13.44 42.25
N MET A 299 36.92 12.91 41.41
CA MET A 299 37.66 11.68 41.71
C MET A 299 38.76 11.88 42.77
N CYS A 300 39.29 13.10 42.89
CA CYS A 300 40.17 13.49 43.99
C CYS A 300 39.46 13.48 45.35
N GLU A 301 38.16 13.76 45.39
CA GLU A 301 37.34 13.65 46.60
C GLU A 301 37.06 12.18 46.95
N GLU A 302 36.86 11.32 45.95
CA GLU A 302 36.59 9.89 46.10
C GLU A 302 37.85 9.03 46.32
N ASN A 303 39.06 9.62 46.30
CA ASN A 303 40.36 8.94 46.44
C ASN A 303 40.58 7.76 45.45
N SER A 304 40.07 7.88 44.23
CA SER A 304 40.21 6.82 43.22
C SER A 304 41.57 6.81 42.51
N GLY A 305 42.15 5.63 42.29
CA GLY A 305 43.44 5.47 41.59
C GLY A 305 43.41 5.81 40.09
N LEU A 306 42.22 6.01 39.50
CA LEU A 306 42.05 6.33 38.08
C LEU A 306 42.41 7.79 37.73
N VAL A 307 42.72 8.64 38.72
CA VAL A 307 43.00 10.08 38.51
C VAL A 307 44.35 10.32 37.83
N ALA A 308 45.34 9.48 38.10
CA ALA A 308 46.73 9.72 37.72
C ALA A 308 46.96 9.85 36.19
N PRO A 309 46.43 8.98 35.33
CA PRO A 309 46.60 9.11 33.88
C PRO A 309 46.03 10.42 33.32
N PHE A 310 44.89 10.86 33.84
CA PHE A 310 44.22 12.07 33.35
C PHE A 310 44.93 13.35 33.80
N LEU A 311 45.45 13.41 35.03
CA LEU A 311 46.22 14.57 35.51
C LEU A 311 47.47 14.80 34.67
N ILE A 312 48.16 13.71 34.32
CA ILE A 312 49.32 13.73 33.41
C ILE A 312 48.89 14.24 32.03
N ALA A 313 47.80 13.71 31.47
CA ALA A 313 47.30 14.09 30.15
C ALA A 313 46.83 15.56 30.07
N THR A 314 46.35 16.14 31.18
CA THR A 314 46.01 17.57 31.27
C THR A 314 47.20 18.49 31.62
N SER A 315 48.41 17.94 31.74
CA SER A 315 49.63 18.65 32.14
C SER A 315 49.55 19.31 33.54
N LYS A 316 48.79 18.72 34.47
CA LYS A 316 48.65 19.17 35.87
C LYS A 316 49.41 18.25 36.85
N ALA A 317 50.70 18.05 36.60
CA ALA A 317 51.49 17.10 37.38
C ALA A 317 51.75 17.56 38.84
N ASP A 318 51.64 18.86 39.14
CA ASP A 318 51.71 19.39 40.52
C ASP A 318 50.56 18.90 41.42
N GLU A 319 49.35 18.79 40.86
CA GLU A 319 48.18 18.26 41.59
C GLU A 319 48.31 16.76 41.85
N LEU A 320 48.95 16.03 40.92
CA LEU A 320 49.22 14.59 41.06
C LEU A 320 50.21 14.29 42.19
N VAL A 321 51.28 15.07 42.31
CA VAL A 321 52.25 14.95 43.41
C VAL A 321 51.55 15.18 44.75
N LYS A 322 50.72 16.22 44.86
CA LYS A 322 49.92 16.50 46.07
C LYS A 322 48.96 15.36 46.40
N HIS A 323 48.36 14.73 45.39
CA HIS A 323 47.46 13.59 45.59
C HIS A 323 48.20 12.34 46.11
N TYR A 324 49.36 11.99 45.53
CA TYR A 324 50.16 10.86 46.02
C TYR A 324 50.75 11.09 47.41
N VAL A 325 51.12 12.33 47.75
CA VAL A 325 51.53 12.70 49.11
C VAL A 325 50.37 12.51 50.11
N LYS A 326 49.14 12.92 49.74
CA LYS A 326 47.94 12.67 50.57
C LYS A 326 47.63 11.18 50.77
N GLN A 327 47.94 10.34 49.79
CA GLN A 327 47.80 8.87 49.87
C GLN A 327 49.01 8.17 50.52
N ASN A 328 49.98 8.93 51.06
CA ASN A 328 51.22 8.43 51.66
C ASN A 328 52.09 7.58 50.71
N CYS A 329 51.94 7.76 49.40
CA CYS A 329 52.70 7.06 48.35
C CYS A 329 53.91 7.91 47.89
N LEU A 330 54.87 8.12 48.79
CA LEU A 330 55.98 9.06 48.59
C LEU A 330 56.91 8.67 47.42
N GLU A 331 57.10 7.37 47.15
CA GLU A 331 57.93 6.90 46.02
C GLU A 331 57.36 7.34 44.66
N LYS A 332 56.05 7.19 44.46
CA LYS A 332 55.37 7.60 43.22
C LYS A 332 55.38 9.13 43.06
N ALA A 333 55.21 9.86 44.15
CA ALA A 333 55.31 11.32 44.16
C ALA A 333 56.72 11.78 43.76
N HIS A 334 57.76 11.11 44.27
CA HIS A 334 59.15 11.41 43.94
C HIS A 334 59.46 11.17 42.45
N ILE A 335 59.02 10.04 41.90
CA ILE A 335 59.19 9.72 40.46
C ILE A 335 58.55 10.79 39.57
N VAL A 336 57.31 11.19 39.87
CA VAL A 336 56.61 12.24 39.10
C VAL A 336 57.33 13.58 39.22
N SER A 337 57.83 13.94 40.41
CA SER A 337 58.58 15.20 40.62
C SER A 337 59.90 15.26 39.83
N ILE A 338 60.63 14.14 39.73
CA ILE A 338 61.83 14.03 38.90
C ILE A 338 61.45 14.16 37.42
N ALA A 339 60.44 13.43 36.95
CA ALA A 339 59.99 13.49 35.56
C ALA A 339 59.53 14.90 35.13
N MET A 340 58.93 15.68 36.05
CA MET A 340 58.63 17.10 35.82
C MET A 340 59.91 17.95 35.70
N SER A 341 60.89 17.74 36.58
CA SER A 341 62.15 18.50 36.59
C SER A 341 62.99 18.26 35.33
N GLU A 342 62.95 17.04 34.79
CA GLU A 342 63.67 16.63 33.58
C GLU A 342 62.91 16.95 32.28
N ARG A 343 61.71 17.55 32.36
CA ARG A 343 60.82 17.84 31.21
C ARG A 343 60.46 16.62 30.36
N LEU A 344 60.45 15.43 30.94
CA LEU A 344 60.06 14.18 30.26
C LEU A 344 58.55 14.08 30.00
N MET A 345 57.76 15.04 30.49
CA MET A 345 56.30 15.05 30.39
C MET A 345 55.82 15.66 29.08
N PRO A 346 54.86 15.02 28.36
CA PRO A 346 54.32 15.58 27.12
C PRO A 346 53.61 16.91 27.36
N SER A 347 54.01 17.94 26.60
CA SER A 347 53.22 19.17 26.47
C SER A 347 52.43 19.08 25.16
N VAL A 348 51.10 19.10 25.25
CA VAL A 348 50.24 19.05 24.06
C VAL A 348 50.22 20.44 23.42
N SER A 349 51.07 20.66 22.42
CA SER A 349 50.98 21.81 21.51
C SER A 349 49.94 21.52 20.42
N ILE A 350 49.10 22.53 20.15
CA ILE A 350 48.03 22.46 19.15
C ILE A 350 48.68 22.59 17.75
N PRO A 351 48.51 21.63 16.83
CA PRO A 351 48.86 21.85 15.43
C PRO A 351 47.88 22.86 14.81
N ASP A 352 48.37 23.91 14.16
CA ASP A 352 47.55 24.88 13.45
C ASP A 352 46.67 24.20 12.38
N GLU A 353 45.37 24.54 12.36
CA GLU A 353 44.35 24.06 11.43
C GLU A 353 44.52 24.66 10.01
N GLY A 354 45.72 24.56 9.43
CA GLY A 354 45.98 24.88 8.04
C GLY A 354 45.98 23.62 7.17
N ASN A 355 45.09 23.57 6.18
CA ASN A 355 45.06 22.62 5.04
C ASN A 355 44.31 21.30 5.21
N LEU A 356 42.97 21.34 5.31
CA LEU A 356 42.10 20.21 4.94
C LEU A 356 40.81 20.66 4.21
N LYS A 357 40.89 21.67 3.33
CA LYS A 357 39.75 22.13 2.52
C LYS A 357 39.84 21.66 1.06
N GLU A 358 39.99 20.36 0.79
CA GLU A 358 39.96 19.90 -0.62
C GLU A 358 39.60 18.42 -0.81
N LYS A 359 38.53 17.90 -0.16
CA LYS A 359 37.91 16.58 -0.48
C LYS A 359 36.40 16.48 -0.22
N ASN A 360 35.65 17.60 -0.17
CA ASN A 360 34.24 17.57 0.30
C ASN A 360 33.18 17.29 -0.77
N THR A 361 33.49 17.37 -2.07
CA THR A 361 32.46 17.19 -3.12
C THR A 361 32.07 15.74 -3.34
N ASN A 362 32.99 14.78 -3.24
CA ASN A 362 32.71 13.34 -3.39
C ASN A 362 32.06 12.68 -2.16
N LYS A 363 32.04 13.34 -0.99
CA LYS A 363 31.42 12.78 0.22
C LYS A 363 29.90 12.92 0.21
N ASN A 364 29.37 14.04 -0.30
CA ASN A 364 27.92 14.31 -0.27
C ASN A 364 27.11 13.30 -1.10
N SER A 365 27.60 12.90 -2.28
CA SER A 365 26.93 11.91 -3.13
C SER A 365 26.88 10.51 -2.52
N ASN A 366 27.87 10.15 -1.69
CA ASN A 366 27.86 8.87 -0.97
C ASN A 366 26.82 8.88 0.17
N PHE A 367 26.62 10.00 0.87
CA PHE A 367 25.60 10.09 1.90
C PHE A 367 24.18 10.07 1.33
N GLU A 368 23.94 10.71 0.18
CA GLU A 368 22.64 10.65 -0.50
C GLU A 368 22.26 9.22 -0.90
N LYS A 369 23.23 8.44 -1.40
CA LYS A 369 23.03 7.01 -1.68
C LYS A 369 22.69 6.21 -0.42
N LEU A 370 23.42 6.43 0.69
CA LEU A 370 23.14 5.77 1.96
C LEU A 370 21.75 6.14 2.52
N ILE A 371 21.32 7.40 2.38
CA ILE A 371 19.97 7.83 2.76
C ILE A 371 18.94 7.06 1.94
N TYR A 372 19.13 7.00 0.62
CA TYR A 372 18.23 6.28 -0.27
C TYR A 372 18.16 4.78 0.04
N ASP A 373 19.31 4.12 0.25
CA ASP A 373 19.36 2.69 0.59
C ASP A 373 18.67 2.38 1.92
N ASN A 374 18.83 3.25 2.92
CA ASN A 374 18.14 3.11 4.21
C ASN A 374 16.62 3.29 4.05
N ILE A 375 16.19 4.29 3.29
CA ILE A 375 14.76 4.52 2.98
C ILE A 375 14.17 3.32 2.26
N LYS A 376 14.86 2.80 1.25
CA LYS A 376 14.43 1.60 0.51
C LYS A 376 14.24 0.40 1.45
N ARG A 377 15.21 0.11 2.32
CA ARG A 377 15.11 -0.98 3.31
C ARG A 377 13.96 -0.78 4.30
N LEU A 378 13.76 0.45 4.78
CA LEU A 378 12.66 0.79 5.69
C LEU A 378 11.29 0.69 4.99
N ALA A 379 11.20 1.14 3.74
CA ALA A 379 9.99 1.03 2.94
C ALA A 379 9.66 -0.45 2.66
N GLU A 380 10.62 -1.27 2.23
CA GLU A 380 10.45 -2.70 2.02
C GLU A 380 9.98 -3.42 3.29
N ARG A 381 10.54 -3.09 4.45
CA ARG A 381 10.09 -3.64 5.74
C ARG A 381 8.63 -3.26 6.04
N ASN A 382 8.22 -2.02 5.76
CA ASN A 382 6.83 -1.59 5.97
C ASN A 382 5.87 -2.23 4.94
N MET A 383 6.29 -2.40 3.68
CA MET A 383 5.54 -3.14 2.66
C MET A 383 5.29 -4.58 3.12
N LEU A 384 6.35 -5.31 3.53
CA LEU A 384 6.23 -6.68 4.03
C LEU A 384 5.41 -6.78 5.31
N SER A 385 5.34 -5.71 6.10
CA SER A 385 4.48 -5.63 7.28
C SER A 385 3.00 -5.38 6.96
N GLY A 386 2.62 -5.15 5.69
CA GLY A 386 1.23 -4.88 5.28
C GLY A 386 0.81 -3.43 5.48
N SER A 387 1.76 -2.49 5.47
CA SER A 387 1.50 -1.05 5.59
C SER A 387 2.09 -0.24 4.41
N PRO A 388 1.52 -0.39 3.20
CA PRO A 388 2.05 0.22 1.98
C PRO A 388 2.08 1.75 2.00
N VAL A 389 1.05 2.39 2.57
CA VAL A 389 1.00 3.86 2.70
C VAL A 389 2.14 4.40 3.60
N LYS A 390 2.54 3.65 4.64
CA LYS A 390 3.70 4.03 5.46
C LYS A 390 5.00 3.86 4.70
N ALA A 391 5.11 2.84 3.85
CA ALA A 391 6.25 2.69 2.95
C ALA A 391 6.34 3.87 1.96
N ALA A 392 5.22 4.31 1.40
CA ALA A 392 5.15 5.48 0.55
C ALA A 392 5.59 6.77 1.28
N CYS A 393 5.20 6.94 2.55
CA CYS A 393 5.64 8.07 3.38
C CYS A 393 7.16 8.13 3.55
N TRP A 394 7.87 6.99 3.58
CA TRP A 394 9.34 6.98 3.64
C TRP A 394 9.98 7.57 2.38
N TYR A 395 9.46 7.26 1.20
CA TYR A 395 9.93 7.87 -0.06
C TYR A 395 9.60 9.37 -0.11
N LEU A 396 8.38 9.76 0.28
CA LEU A 396 8.01 11.18 0.37
C LEU A 396 8.84 11.96 1.37
N SER A 397 9.34 11.32 2.44
CA SER A 397 10.22 11.97 3.42
C SER A 397 11.52 12.51 2.80
N ASN A 398 11.95 11.92 1.67
CA ASN A 398 13.10 12.35 0.88
C ASN A 398 12.70 13.09 -0.41
N SER A 399 11.42 13.45 -0.56
CA SER A 399 10.86 14.10 -1.74
C SER A 399 10.84 13.22 -3.01
N ASP A 400 10.90 11.89 -2.85
CA ASP A 400 10.74 10.94 -3.96
C ASP A 400 9.28 10.56 -4.15
N ILE A 401 8.61 11.21 -5.11
CA ILE A 401 7.20 10.97 -5.42
C ILE A 401 7.02 9.66 -6.20
N GLN A 402 7.97 9.30 -7.08
CA GLN A 402 7.86 8.10 -7.92
C GLN A 402 7.92 6.82 -7.06
N GLY A 403 8.89 6.75 -6.16
CA GLY A 403 9.02 5.64 -5.22
C GLY A 403 7.80 5.50 -4.30
N ALA A 404 7.18 6.64 -3.92
CA ALA A 404 5.96 6.66 -3.14
C ALA A 404 4.75 6.10 -3.91
N LEU A 405 4.53 6.57 -5.14
CA LEU A 405 3.45 6.08 -6.01
C LEU A 405 3.58 4.59 -6.30
N TYR A 406 4.81 4.12 -6.51
CA TYR A 406 5.10 2.70 -6.72
C TYR A 406 4.75 1.85 -5.49
N CYS A 407 5.04 2.32 -4.26
CA CYS A 407 4.64 1.62 -3.04
C CYS A 407 3.12 1.56 -2.87
N LEU A 408 2.41 2.63 -3.22
CA LEU A 408 0.95 2.66 -3.17
C LEU A 408 0.33 1.71 -4.21
N LEU A 409 0.88 1.65 -5.42
CA LEU A 409 0.44 0.74 -6.47
C LEU A 409 0.65 -0.74 -6.07
N ARG A 410 1.82 -1.10 -5.54
CA ARG A 410 2.08 -2.43 -4.94
C ARG A 410 1.15 -2.75 -3.77
N GLY A 411 0.69 -1.72 -3.06
CA GLY A 411 -0.26 -1.84 -1.96
C GLY A 411 -1.71 -1.96 -2.39
N HIS A 412 -1.98 -1.78 -3.69
CA HIS A 412 -3.32 -1.70 -4.27
C HIS A 412 -4.19 -0.57 -3.70
N GLU A 413 -3.56 0.52 -3.24
CA GLU A 413 -4.24 1.73 -2.75
C GLU A 413 -4.50 2.69 -3.92
N LEU A 414 -5.29 2.24 -4.89
CA LEU A 414 -5.43 2.85 -6.22
C LEU A 414 -5.99 4.27 -6.18
N GLU A 415 -7.01 4.51 -5.37
CA GLU A 415 -7.63 5.83 -5.26
C GLU A 415 -6.68 6.86 -4.63
N LEU A 416 -5.79 6.42 -3.73
CA LEU A 416 -4.71 7.26 -3.21
C LEU A 416 -3.66 7.57 -4.29
N VAL A 417 -3.31 6.61 -5.14
CA VAL A 417 -2.39 6.87 -6.27
C VAL A 417 -2.94 7.97 -7.18
N VAL A 418 -4.20 7.83 -7.60
CA VAL A 418 -4.84 8.76 -8.53
C VAL A 418 -5.04 10.13 -7.88
N SER A 419 -5.55 10.20 -6.65
CA SER A 419 -5.73 11.47 -5.94
C SER A 419 -4.41 12.20 -5.69
N VAL A 420 -3.33 11.51 -5.33
CA VAL A 420 -2.00 12.13 -5.19
C VAL A 420 -1.52 12.68 -6.53
N CYS A 421 -1.63 11.92 -7.62
CA CYS A 421 -1.24 12.36 -8.96
C CYS A 421 -2.05 13.56 -9.45
N LEU A 422 -3.37 13.57 -9.25
CA LEU A 422 -4.23 14.71 -9.58
C LEU A 422 -3.85 15.94 -8.74
N SER A 423 -3.61 15.78 -7.44
CA SER A 423 -3.25 16.89 -6.55
C SER A 423 -1.91 17.56 -6.88
N ILE A 424 -0.95 16.81 -7.44
CA ILE A 424 0.38 17.31 -7.84
C ILE A 424 0.44 17.56 -9.36
N GLN A 425 -0.59 17.17 -10.12
CA GLN A 425 -0.68 17.26 -11.58
C GLN A 425 0.46 16.50 -12.31
N ILE A 426 0.84 15.31 -11.82
CA ILE A 426 1.88 14.49 -12.45
C ILE A 426 1.27 13.31 -13.22
N LYS A 427 1.54 13.27 -14.53
CA LYS A 427 1.15 12.16 -15.43
C LYS A 427 2.29 11.16 -15.57
N ASN A 428 2.40 10.26 -14.60
CA ASN A 428 3.41 9.19 -14.55
C ASN A 428 2.88 7.85 -15.08
N PRO A 429 3.75 6.88 -15.42
CA PRO A 429 3.31 5.52 -15.72
C PRO A 429 2.49 4.90 -14.58
N SER A 430 2.85 5.18 -13.31
CA SER A 430 2.07 4.73 -12.14
C SER A 430 0.65 5.32 -12.10
N PHE A 431 0.46 6.53 -12.62
CA PHE A 431 -0.86 7.14 -12.76
C PHE A 431 -1.70 6.39 -13.80
N LYS A 432 -1.12 6.12 -14.98
CA LYS A 432 -1.77 5.31 -16.02
C LYS A 432 -2.19 3.94 -15.47
N MET A 433 -1.30 3.23 -14.79
CA MET A 433 -1.61 1.90 -14.22
C MET A 433 -2.69 1.96 -13.12
N GLY A 434 -2.64 2.98 -12.26
CA GLY A 434 -3.67 3.19 -11.24
C GLY A 434 -5.06 3.39 -11.85
N LEU A 435 -5.16 4.19 -12.92
CA LEU A 435 -6.41 4.40 -13.67
C LEU A 435 -6.90 3.12 -14.35
N ILE A 436 -6.00 2.36 -14.98
CA ILE A 436 -6.36 1.07 -15.61
C ILE A 436 -6.98 0.12 -14.58
N TYR A 437 -6.34 -0.05 -13.42
CA TYR A 437 -6.87 -0.95 -12.39
C TYR A 437 -8.19 -0.45 -11.77
N LEU A 438 -8.37 0.87 -11.61
CA LEU A 438 -9.65 1.44 -11.18
C LEU A 438 -10.75 1.21 -12.23
N ALA A 439 -10.45 1.40 -13.51
CA ALA A 439 -11.39 1.15 -14.59
C ALA A 439 -11.85 -0.33 -14.60
N TRP A 440 -10.93 -1.27 -14.40
CA TRP A 440 -11.27 -2.69 -14.27
C TRP A 440 -12.09 -3.01 -13.01
N ARG A 441 -11.91 -2.29 -11.91
CA ARG A 441 -12.81 -2.38 -10.75
C ARG A 441 -14.23 -1.91 -11.10
N CYS A 442 -14.37 -0.78 -11.81
CA CYS A 442 -15.66 -0.29 -12.30
C CYS A 442 -16.37 -1.34 -13.18
N VAL A 443 -15.61 -2.02 -14.05
CA VAL A 443 -16.11 -3.13 -14.88
C VAL A 443 -16.69 -4.26 -14.02
N GLY A 444 -16.03 -4.62 -12.91
CA GLY A 444 -16.56 -5.61 -11.95
C GLY A 444 -17.91 -5.19 -11.35
N ASN A 445 -18.08 -3.90 -11.10
CA ASN A 445 -19.32 -3.31 -10.59
C ASN A 445 -20.37 -3.01 -11.67
N ARG A 446 -20.08 -3.31 -12.94
CA ARG A 446 -20.93 -2.99 -14.12
C ARG A 446 -21.11 -1.49 -14.38
N GLU A 447 -20.18 -0.66 -13.92
CA GLU A 447 -20.14 0.80 -14.12
C GLU A 447 -19.22 1.17 -15.30
N TRP A 448 -19.62 0.78 -16.52
CA TRP A 448 -18.80 0.90 -17.73
C TRP A 448 -18.52 2.35 -18.15
N ASP A 449 -19.48 3.24 -17.94
CA ASP A 449 -19.39 4.66 -18.26
C ASP A 449 -18.32 5.36 -17.40
N ILE A 450 -18.33 5.10 -16.09
CA ILE A 450 -17.31 5.60 -15.16
C ILE A 450 -15.94 5.02 -15.52
N ALA A 451 -15.88 3.75 -15.93
CA ALA A 451 -14.63 3.12 -16.35
C ALA A 451 -13.97 3.88 -17.51
N ILE A 452 -14.73 4.24 -18.55
CA ILE A 452 -14.21 5.01 -19.70
C ILE A 452 -13.77 6.42 -19.25
N GLU A 453 -14.61 7.11 -18.47
CA GLU A 453 -14.30 8.46 -18.00
C GLU A 453 -13.06 8.49 -17.09
N THR A 454 -12.80 7.43 -16.31
CA THR A 454 -11.53 7.33 -15.55
C THR A 454 -10.32 7.20 -16.48
N LEU A 455 -10.46 6.50 -17.61
CA LEU A 455 -9.37 6.36 -18.58
C LEU A 455 -9.12 7.65 -19.38
N ASP A 456 -10.13 8.51 -19.55
CA ASP A 456 -9.98 9.82 -20.21
C ASP A 456 -9.09 10.80 -19.45
N LEU A 457 -8.85 10.58 -18.16
CA LEU A 457 -7.93 11.39 -17.35
C LEU A 457 -6.47 11.32 -17.84
N CYS A 458 -6.08 10.28 -18.59
CA CYS A 458 -4.72 10.11 -19.09
C CYS A 458 -4.68 9.68 -20.56
N PRO A 459 -3.90 10.35 -21.44
CA PRO A 459 -3.72 9.90 -22.82
C PRO A 459 -2.97 8.57 -22.89
N GLY A 460 -3.26 7.78 -23.93
CA GLY A 460 -2.59 6.51 -24.21
C GLY A 460 -3.21 5.27 -23.57
N THR A 461 -4.47 5.37 -23.12
CA THR A 461 -5.30 4.28 -22.55
C THR A 461 -6.31 3.71 -23.54
N GLU A 462 -6.17 4.03 -24.83
CA GLU A 462 -7.13 3.67 -25.89
C GLU A 462 -7.29 2.15 -26.05
N ASN A 463 -6.20 1.39 -25.92
CA ASN A 463 -6.25 -0.06 -26.00
C ASN A 463 -7.09 -0.66 -24.85
N GLU A 464 -6.99 -0.08 -23.65
CA GLU A 464 -7.74 -0.49 -22.48
C GLU A 464 -9.22 -0.08 -22.59
N LYS A 465 -9.53 1.09 -23.16
CA LYS A 465 -10.92 1.47 -23.48
C LYS A 465 -11.57 0.47 -24.43
N ILE A 466 -10.85 0.06 -25.48
CA ILE A 466 -11.29 -0.97 -26.42
C ILE A 466 -11.49 -2.30 -25.68
N ALA A 467 -10.55 -2.70 -24.82
CA ALA A 467 -10.67 -3.94 -24.04
C ALA A 467 -11.92 -3.96 -23.15
N ILE A 468 -12.26 -2.82 -22.53
CA ILE A 468 -13.48 -2.65 -21.73
C ILE A 468 -14.71 -2.77 -22.62
N CYS A 469 -14.75 -2.10 -23.77
CA CYS A 469 -15.87 -2.17 -24.71
C CYS A 469 -16.11 -3.59 -25.27
N VAL A 470 -15.03 -4.34 -25.56
CA VAL A 470 -15.10 -5.75 -25.98
C VAL A 470 -15.68 -6.65 -24.88
N ASN A 471 -15.40 -6.33 -23.62
CA ASN A 471 -15.90 -7.08 -22.47
C ASN A 471 -17.37 -6.76 -22.11
N CYS A 472 -17.98 -5.73 -22.71
CA CYS A 472 -19.33 -5.30 -22.36
C CYS A 472 -20.38 -6.38 -22.67
N GLU A 473 -21.18 -6.73 -21.65
CA GLU A 473 -22.32 -7.65 -21.74
C GLU A 473 -23.65 -6.94 -22.08
N LEU A 474 -23.56 -5.75 -22.66
CA LEU A 474 -24.71 -4.86 -22.91
C LEU A 474 -25.37 -5.11 -24.27
N SER A 475 -26.56 -4.54 -24.45
CA SER A 475 -27.27 -4.50 -25.74
C SER A 475 -26.46 -3.74 -26.79
N THR A 476 -26.78 -3.91 -28.08
CA THR A 476 -26.09 -3.21 -29.18
C THR A 476 -26.24 -1.69 -29.11
N GLU A 477 -27.38 -1.19 -28.63
CA GLU A 477 -27.65 0.24 -28.46
C GLU A 477 -26.79 0.84 -27.34
N GLU A 478 -26.75 0.18 -26.18
CA GLU A 478 -25.91 0.59 -25.05
C GLU A 478 -24.42 0.49 -25.38
N LYS A 479 -24.01 -0.51 -26.17
CA LYS A 479 -22.65 -0.61 -26.70
C LYS A 479 -22.30 0.56 -27.61
N ASN A 480 -23.20 0.96 -28.50
CA ASN A 480 -22.98 2.12 -29.36
C ASN A 480 -22.87 3.42 -28.55
N PHE A 481 -23.64 3.58 -27.47
CA PHE A 481 -23.49 4.71 -26.55
C PHE A 481 -22.11 4.72 -25.85
N LEU A 482 -21.62 3.55 -25.42
CA LEU A 482 -20.26 3.44 -24.86
C LEU A 482 -19.18 3.70 -25.91
N HIS A 483 -19.39 3.25 -27.16
CA HIS A 483 -18.48 3.54 -28.27
C HIS A 483 -18.42 5.05 -28.54
N GLU A 484 -19.56 5.74 -28.55
CA GLU A 484 -19.61 7.20 -28.71
C GLU A 484 -18.81 7.89 -27.60
N LYS A 485 -19.01 7.50 -26.33
CA LYS A 485 -18.22 8.03 -25.21
C LYS A 485 -16.72 7.73 -25.33
N ALA A 486 -16.36 6.55 -25.84
CA ALA A 486 -14.97 6.15 -26.04
C ALA A 486 -14.33 6.73 -27.32
N ASN A 487 -15.06 7.53 -28.11
CA ASN A 487 -14.66 8.00 -29.45
C ASN A 487 -14.36 6.86 -30.44
N LEU A 488 -15.14 5.77 -30.38
CA LEU A 488 -15.04 4.59 -31.26
C LEU A 488 -16.20 4.56 -32.28
N PRO A 489 -15.99 3.95 -33.47
CA PRO A 489 -17.06 3.79 -34.45
C PRO A 489 -18.15 2.82 -33.95
N PRO A 490 -19.39 2.92 -34.47
CA PRO A 490 -20.47 2.02 -34.09
C PRO A 490 -20.16 0.57 -34.49
N VAL A 491 -20.74 -0.38 -33.76
CA VAL A 491 -20.44 -1.83 -33.89
C VAL A 491 -20.60 -2.35 -35.33
N GLU A 492 -21.57 -1.82 -36.08
CA GLU A 492 -21.85 -2.22 -37.47
C GLU A 492 -20.79 -1.76 -38.47
N GLU A 493 -20.12 -0.63 -38.20
CA GLU A 493 -19.06 -0.09 -39.05
C GLU A 493 -17.71 -0.74 -38.73
N CYS A 494 -17.50 -1.18 -37.49
CA CYS A 494 -16.27 -1.85 -37.05
C CYS A 494 -15.90 -3.05 -37.96
N ALA A 495 -16.89 -3.87 -38.35
CA ALA A 495 -16.63 -5.03 -39.21
C ALA A 495 -16.08 -4.63 -40.60
N LYS A 496 -16.66 -3.59 -41.21
CA LYS A 496 -16.23 -3.10 -42.53
C LYS A 496 -14.83 -2.50 -42.47
N ILE A 497 -14.56 -1.69 -41.44
CA ILE A 497 -13.24 -1.08 -41.20
C ILE A 497 -12.17 -2.18 -40.99
N ALA A 498 -12.51 -3.25 -40.28
CA ALA A 498 -11.62 -4.38 -40.08
C ALA A 498 -11.28 -5.10 -41.40
N GLU A 499 -12.27 -5.33 -42.26
CA GLU A 499 -12.09 -5.98 -43.56
C GLU A 499 -11.27 -5.12 -44.53
N GLU A 500 -11.54 -3.81 -44.59
CA GLU A 500 -10.76 -2.85 -45.39
C GLU A 500 -9.28 -2.82 -44.96
N LYS A 501 -9.03 -2.74 -43.64
CA LYS A 501 -7.67 -2.75 -43.09
C LYS A 501 -6.97 -4.10 -43.28
N HIS A 502 -7.71 -5.19 -43.24
CA HIS A 502 -7.16 -6.52 -43.50
C HIS A 502 -6.71 -6.65 -44.97
N GLN A 503 -7.51 -6.13 -45.91
CA GLN A 503 -7.15 -6.10 -47.33
C GLN A 503 -5.97 -5.17 -47.62
N SER A 504 -5.85 -4.06 -46.89
CA SER A 504 -4.74 -3.11 -47.06
C SER A 504 -3.44 -3.50 -46.32
N GLN A 505 -3.37 -4.68 -45.69
CA GLN A 505 -2.26 -5.09 -44.80
C GLN A 505 -1.94 -4.03 -43.72
N GLY A 506 -2.97 -3.50 -43.06
CA GLY A 506 -2.84 -2.56 -41.95
C GLY A 506 -2.22 -3.18 -40.69
N CYS A 507 -2.11 -2.38 -39.63
CA CYS A 507 -1.56 -2.84 -38.35
C CYS A 507 -2.42 -3.98 -37.76
N LEU A 508 -1.79 -5.12 -37.45
CA LEU A 508 -2.47 -6.33 -36.98
C LEU A 508 -3.30 -6.10 -35.71
N LEU A 509 -2.77 -5.29 -34.78
CA LEU A 509 -3.43 -4.97 -33.52
C LEU A 509 -4.75 -4.23 -33.76
N GLU A 510 -4.77 -3.24 -34.65
CA GLU A 510 -5.99 -2.52 -35.01
C GLU A 510 -7.00 -3.42 -35.72
N ILE A 511 -6.54 -4.30 -36.62
CA ILE A 511 -7.42 -5.25 -37.32
C ILE A 511 -8.15 -6.15 -36.31
N ILE A 512 -7.40 -6.72 -35.35
CA ILE A 512 -7.97 -7.57 -34.30
C ILE A 512 -8.91 -6.75 -33.41
N GLN A 513 -8.54 -5.52 -33.03
CA GLN A 513 -9.41 -4.65 -32.23
C GLN A 513 -10.76 -4.42 -32.91
N PHE A 514 -10.81 -4.07 -34.19
CA PHE A 514 -12.06 -3.81 -34.89
C PHE A 514 -12.89 -5.10 -35.11
N TYR A 515 -12.25 -6.24 -35.38
CA TYR A 515 -12.97 -7.52 -35.43
C TYR A 515 -13.57 -7.90 -34.07
N LEU A 516 -12.85 -7.68 -32.97
CA LEU A 516 -13.34 -7.97 -31.62
C LEU A 516 -14.40 -6.99 -31.13
N LEU A 517 -14.38 -5.73 -31.60
CA LEU A 517 -15.45 -4.76 -31.35
C LEU A 517 -16.72 -5.06 -32.16
N SER A 518 -16.59 -5.83 -33.25
CA SER A 518 -17.71 -6.29 -34.06
C SER A 518 -18.35 -7.58 -33.51
N CYS A 519 -19.46 -8.01 -34.11
CA CYS A 519 -20.06 -9.32 -33.82
C CYS A 519 -19.25 -10.51 -34.38
N GLU A 520 -18.17 -10.28 -35.13
CA GLU A 520 -17.36 -11.32 -35.79
C GLU A 520 -16.13 -11.76 -34.97
N TYR A 521 -16.33 -12.09 -33.68
CA TYR A 521 -15.27 -12.50 -32.76
C TYR A 521 -14.38 -13.62 -33.30
N ARG A 522 -14.96 -14.56 -34.07
CA ARG A 522 -14.26 -15.74 -34.59
C ARG A 522 -13.10 -15.38 -35.52
N LYS A 523 -13.34 -14.48 -36.50
CA LYS A 523 -12.29 -14.07 -37.44
C LYS A 523 -11.15 -13.37 -36.70
N GLY A 524 -11.47 -12.52 -35.73
CA GLY A 524 -10.48 -11.84 -34.89
C GLY A 524 -9.61 -12.81 -34.09
N LEU A 525 -10.25 -13.79 -33.44
CA LEU A 525 -9.53 -14.82 -32.66
C LEU A 525 -8.68 -15.75 -33.53
N ASP A 526 -9.18 -16.17 -34.70
CA ASP A 526 -8.42 -17.00 -35.64
C ASP A 526 -7.14 -16.31 -36.12
N ILE A 527 -7.26 -15.04 -36.54
CA ILE A 527 -6.12 -14.23 -36.99
C ILE A 527 -5.12 -14.00 -35.85
N GLY A 528 -5.62 -13.63 -34.67
CA GLY A 528 -4.78 -13.36 -33.50
C GLY A 528 -4.02 -14.60 -33.00
N LEU A 529 -4.69 -15.75 -32.88
CA LEU A 529 -4.04 -17.00 -32.45
C LEU A 529 -3.03 -17.51 -33.47
N LYS A 530 -3.30 -17.36 -34.77
CA LYS A 530 -2.33 -17.70 -35.82
C LYS A 530 -1.05 -16.87 -35.69
N TYR A 531 -1.19 -15.57 -35.48
CA TYR A 531 -0.03 -14.69 -35.27
C TYR A 531 0.77 -15.05 -34.02
N ILE A 532 0.11 -15.33 -32.89
CA ILE A 532 0.81 -15.75 -31.65
C ILE A 532 1.59 -17.05 -31.89
N LYS A 533 1.03 -18.01 -32.62
CA LYS A 533 1.74 -19.25 -32.99
C LYS A 533 3.00 -18.96 -33.81
N GLU A 534 2.89 -18.11 -34.82
CA GLU A 534 4.02 -17.72 -35.68
C GLU A 534 5.09 -16.96 -34.87
N ALA A 535 4.69 -16.00 -34.04
CA ALA A 535 5.60 -15.21 -33.20
C ALA A 535 6.37 -16.07 -32.20
N LEU A 536 5.72 -17.06 -31.57
CA LEU A 536 6.38 -17.95 -30.59
C LEU A 536 7.40 -18.91 -31.22
N LEU A 537 7.31 -19.16 -32.53
CA LEU A 537 8.29 -19.96 -33.26
C LEU A 537 9.54 -19.17 -33.64
N GLU A 538 9.47 -17.83 -33.65
CA GLU A 538 10.62 -16.98 -33.95
C GLU A 538 11.62 -16.95 -32.78
N PRO A 539 12.94 -16.94 -33.04
CA PRO A 539 13.95 -16.94 -31.99
C PRO A 539 14.03 -15.62 -31.20
N LYS A 540 13.48 -14.53 -31.75
CA LYS A 540 13.41 -13.21 -31.12
C LYS A 540 12.02 -12.62 -31.35
N TRP A 541 11.14 -12.76 -30.38
CA TRP A 541 9.80 -12.19 -30.40
C TRP A 541 9.62 -11.24 -29.21
N ASN A 542 8.76 -10.25 -29.38
CA ASN A 542 8.52 -9.22 -28.36
C ASN A 542 7.39 -9.68 -27.41
N LEU A 543 7.73 -9.84 -26.13
CA LEU A 543 6.78 -10.24 -25.09
C LEU A 543 5.60 -9.26 -24.96
N GLU A 544 5.86 -7.97 -25.10
CA GLU A 544 4.86 -6.91 -24.89
C GLU A 544 3.79 -6.91 -25.99
N SER A 545 4.19 -7.07 -27.25
CA SER A 545 3.25 -7.07 -28.38
C SER A 545 2.33 -8.31 -28.34
N VAL A 546 2.89 -9.48 -28.03
CA VAL A 546 2.13 -10.72 -27.87
C VAL A 546 1.19 -10.62 -26.67
N TRP A 547 1.64 -10.03 -25.56
CA TRP A 547 0.78 -9.83 -24.40
C TRP A 547 -0.37 -8.87 -24.67
N GLN A 548 -0.14 -7.74 -25.36
CA GLN A 548 -1.21 -6.79 -25.68
C GLN A 548 -2.32 -7.44 -26.53
N LEU A 549 -1.94 -8.22 -27.54
CA LEU A 549 -2.89 -8.98 -28.37
C LEU A 549 -3.64 -10.04 -27.55
N LEU A 550 -2.92 -10.79 -26.74
CA LEU A 550 -3.49 -11.82 -25.89
C LEU A 550 -4.43 -11.24 -24.82
N HIS A 551 -4.06 -10.11 -24.23
CA HIS A 551 -4.89 -9.38 -23.27
C HIS A 551 -6.21 -8.97 -23.94
N LEU A 552 -6.17 -8.34 -25.13
CA LEU A 552 -7.37 -7.97 -25.88
C LEU A 552 -8.27 -9.20 -26.20
N MET A 553 -7.69 -10.30 -26.68
CA MET A 553 -8.45 -11.51 -26.98
C MET A 553 -9.03 -12.19 -25.72
N SER A 554 -8.34 -12.08 -24.58
CA SER A 554 -8.86 -12.57 -23.29
C SER A 554 -10.03 -11.73 -22.76
N CYS A 555 -10.26 -10.54 -23.33
CA CYS A 555 -11.36 -9.66 -22.95
C CYS A 555 -12.68 -9.94 -23.66
N VAL A 556 -12.70 -10.90 -24.59
CA VAL A 556 -13.95 -11.33 -25.24
C VAL A 556 -14.94 -11.83 -24.21
N ASN A 557 -16.20 -11.43 -24.38
CA ASN A 557 -17.30 -11.75 -23.49
C ASN A 557 -17.33 -13.25 -23.13
N LEU A 558 -17.42 -13.53 -21.82
CA LEU A 558 -17.45 -14.86 -21.25
C LEU A 558 -18.54 -15.75 -21.86
N ASN A 559 -19.72 -15.20 -22.11
CA ASN A 559 -20.85 -15.96 -22.68
C ASN A 559 -20.54 -16.47 -24.09
N VAL A 560 -19.76 -15.71 -24.87
CA VAL A 560 -19.33 -16.11 -26.22
C VAL A 560 -18.24 -17.18 -26.13
N LEU A 561 -17.27 -17.01 -25.23
CA LEU A 561 -16.20 -17.98 -25.04
C LEU A 561 -16.66 -19.30 -24.42
N GLN A 562 -17.78 -19.30 -23.68
CA GLN A 562 -18.36 -20.51 -23.09
C GLN A 562 -19.19 -21.35 -24.06
N ASP A 563 -19.48 -20.83 -25.25
CA ASP A 563 -20.17 -21.60 -26.28
C ASP A 563 -19.25 -22.70 -26.85
N ILE A 564 -19.85 -23.87 -27.11
CA ILE A 564 -19.17 -25.11 -27.53
C ILE A 564 -18.39 -24.88 -28.84
N SER A 565 -18.88 -23.99 -29.71
CA SER A 565 -18.20 -23.66 -30.96
C SER A 565 -16.82 -23.02 -30.77
N PHE A 566 -16.55 -22.42 -29.61
CA PHE A 566 -15.32 -21.70 -29.28
C PHE A 566 -14.40 -22.47 -28.33
N ASP A 567 -14.72 -23.71 -27.97
CA ASP A 567 -13.91 -24.49 -27.01
C ASP A 567 -12.44 -24.57 -27.44
N ARG A 568 -12.16 -24.80 -28.73
CA ARG A 568 -10.78 -24.81 -29.25
C ARG A 568 -10.06 -23.49 -28.98
N HIS A 569 -10.64 -22.36 -29.38
CA HIS A 569 -10.07 -21.02 -29.20
C HIS A 569 -9.87 -20.70 -27.73
N ARG A 570 -10.85 -21.02 -26.89
CA ARG A 570 -10.79 -20.83 -25.44
C ARG A 570 -9.63 -21.61 -24.81
N PHE A 571 -9.44 -22.87 -25.17
CA PHE A 571 -8.34 -23.67 -24.64
C PHE A 571 -6.97 -23.13 -25.09
N GLU A 572 -6.82 -22.81 -26.37
CA GLU A 572 -5.58 -22.21 -26.89
C GLU A 572 -5.28 -20.89 -26.18
N LEU A 573 -6.27 -20.01 -26.02
CA LEU A 573 -6.14 -18.76 -25.26
C LEU A 573 -5.72 -19.00 -23.82
N GLN A 574 -6.35 -19.93 -23.09
CA GLN A 574 -6.00 -20.21 -21.69
C GLN A 574 -4.56 -20.69 -21.53
N VAL A 575 -4.09 -21.56 -22.43
CA VAL A 575 -2.71 -22.06 -22.43
C VAL A 575 -1.73 -20.90 -22.66
N TYR A 576 -1.95 -20.11 -23.70
CA TYR A 576 -1.10 -18.96 -24.00
C TYR A 576 -1.13 -17.91 -22.89
N CYS A 577 -2.30 -17.64 -22.30
CA CYS A 577 -2.45 -16.67 -21.19
C CYS A 577 -1.68 -17.14 -19.95
N ALA A 578 -1.75 -18.43 -19.62
CA ALA A 578 -1.04 -18.98 -18.49
C ALA A 578 0.49 -18.98 -18.72
N TYR A 579 0.95 -19.35 -19.92
CA TYR A 579 2.38 -19.37 -20.25
C TYR A 579 3.00 -17.96 -20.31
N ILE A 580 2.42 -17.07 -21.12
CA ILE A 580 2.91 -15.68 -21.25
C ILE A 580 2.72 -14.93 -19.93
N GLY A 581 1.61 -15.17 -19.22
CA GLY A 581 1.40 -14.63 -17.88
C GLY A 581 2.48 -15.05 -16.88
N ALA A 582 3.03 -16.28 -16.98
CA ALA A 582 4.14 -16.71 -16.14
C ALA A 582 5.44 -15.94 -16.45
N LEU A 583 5.73 -15.69 -17.74
CA LEU A 583 6.89 -14.88 -18.16
C LEU A 583 6.77 -13.43 -17.69
N ILE A 584 5.58 -12.85 -17.76
CA ILE A 584 5.31 -11.49 -17.26
C ILE A 584 5.37 -11.44 -15.74
N ALA A 585 4.86 -12.45 -15.05
CA ALA A 585 4.99 -12.57 -13.60
C ALA A 585 6.47 -12.63 -13.17
N ILE A 586 7.35 -13.25 -13.97
CA ILE A 586 8.81 -13.19 -13.76
C ILE A 586 9.33 -11.76 -13.94
N ARG A 587 8.94 -11.08 -15.04
CA ARG A 587 9.32 -9.68 -15.33
C ARG A 587 8.91 -8.71 -14.22
N GLN A 588 7.68 -8.86 -13.73
CA GLN A 588 7.08 -8.02 -12.69
C GLN A 588 7.47 -8.49 -11.28
N GLY A 589 8.17 -9.61 -11.10
CA GLY A 589 8.58 -10.08 -9.77
C GLY A 589 7.45 -10.63 -8.91
N PHE A 590 6.36 -11.09 -9.52
CA PHE A 590 5.24 -11.80 -8.86
C PHE A 590 5.59 -13.28 -8.61
N TYR A 591 6.68 -13.51 -7.90
CA TYR A 591 7.21 -14.86 -7.60
C TYR A 591 6.18 -15.86 -7.07
N PRO A 592 5.21 -15.46 -6.22
CA PRO A 592 4.15 -16.33 -5.72
C PRO A 592 3.37 -17.15 -6.75
N ILE A 593 3.11 -16.58 -7.92
CA ILE A 593 2.16 -17.12 -8.90
C ILE A 593 2.84 -17.78 -10.11
N VAL A 594 4.16 -17.59 -10.28
CA VAL A 594 4.91 -18.12 -11.45
C VAL A 594 4.77 -19.63 -11.58
N VAL A 595 5.03 -20.39 -10.51
CA VAL A 595 4.94 -21.85 -10.53
C VAL A 595 3.49 -22.33 -10.73
N PRO A 596 2.49 -21.77 -10.02
CA PRO A 596 1.10 -22.05 -10.32
C PRO A 596 0.69 -21.81 -11.78
N LEU A 597 1.13 -20.70 -12.41
CA LEU A 597 0.82 -20.41 -13.81
C LEU A 597 1.40 -21.45 -14.78
N PHE A 598 2.67 -21.81 -14.63
CA PHE A 598 3.26 -22.90 -15.42
C PHE A 598 2.52 -24.23 -15.21
N SER A 599 2.13 -24.54 -13.96
CA SER A 599 1.36 -25.74 -13.66
C SER A 599 -0.01 -25.76 -14.32
N THR A 600 -0.68 -24.60 -14.41
CA THR A 600 -1.96 -24.48 -15.12
C THR A 600 -1.80 -24.69 -16.61
N ALA A 601 -0.78 -24.09 -17.24
CA ALA A 601 -0.48 -24.26 -18.66
C ALA A 601 -0.21 -25.73 -19.00
N MET A 602 0.68 -26.41 -18.26
CA MET A 602 1.00 -27.83 -18.48
C MET A 602 -0.24 -28.73 -18.31
N SER A 603 -1.05 -28.49 -17.28
CA SER A 603 -2.25 -29.28 -17.06
C SER A 603 -3.30 -29.11 -18.15
N LEU A 604 -3.40 -27.93 -18.75
CA LEU A 604 -4.31 -27.66 -19.86
C LEU A 604 -3.82 -28.36 -21.14
N ILE A 605 -2.52 -28.33 -21.41
CA ILE A 605 -1.89 -29.06 -22.53
C ILE A 605 -2.15 -30.57 -22.42
N ARG A 606 -1.99 -31.16 -21.22
CA ARG A 606 -2.28 -32.59 -21.01
C ARG A 606 -3.73 -32.95 -21.31
N ARG A 607 -4.67 -32.07 -20.95
CA ARG A 607 -6.12 -32.30 -21.12
C ARG A 607 -6.53 -32.27 -22.60
N VAL A 608 -5.86 -31.44 -23.40
CA VAL A 608 -6.20 -31.21 -24.80
C VAL A 608 -5.02 -31.70 -25.64
N HIS A 609 -5.04 -32.97 -26.05
CA HIS A 609 -4.05 -33.54 -26.98
C HIS A 609 -4.16 -32.89 -28.38
N ASN A 610 -3.86 -31.59 -28.47
CA ASN A 610 -3.84 -30.82 -29.71
C ASN A 610 -2.39 -30.73 -30.24
N PRO A 611 -2.12 -31.27 -31.45
CA PRO A 611 -0.78 -31.25 -32.04
C PRO A 611 -0.37 -29.87 -32.60
N ASP A 612 -1.29 -28.89 -32.69
CA ASP A 612 -1.06 -27.57 -33.31
C ASP A 612 -0.57 -26.47 -32.32
N LEU A 613 -0.21 -26.83 -31.08
CA LEU A 613 0.30 -25.87 -30.10
C LEU A 613 1.79 -25.59 -30.32
N SER A 614 2.17 -24.31 -30.36
CA SER A 614 3.58 -23.90 -30.53
C SER A 614 4.46 -24.14 -29.31
N VAL A 615 3.86 -24.36 -28.13
CA VAL A 615 4.59 -24.57 -26.86
C VAL A 615 4.37 -25.99 -26.38
N THR A 616 5.47 -26.70 -26.08
CA THR A 616 5.44 -28.09 -25.60
C THR A 616 5.48 -28.19 -24.08
N GLU A 617 4.96 -29.29 -23.54
CA GLU A 617 5.00 -29.58 -22.10
C GLU A 617 6.45 -29.64 -21.57
N ASP A 618 7.35 -30.29 -22.32
CA ASP A 618 8.76 -30.45 -21.94
C ASP A 618 9.48 -29.10 -21.85
N GLN A 619 9.18 -28.17 -22.76
CA GLN A 619 9.71 -26.81 -22.71
C GLN A 619 9.27 -26.12 -21.42
N ILE A 620 7.98 -26.09 -21.10
CA ILE A 620 7.45 -25.43 -19.90
C ILE A 620 8.02 -26.07 -18.62
N SER A 621 8.11 -27.40 -18.59
CA SER A 621 8.69 -28.14 -17.46
C SER A 621 10.16 -27.75 -17.22
N SER A 622 10.96 -27.70 -18.29
CA SER A 622 12.38 -27.31 -18.21
C SER A 622 12.55 -25.86 -17.73
N GLU A 623 11.73 -24.93 -18.23
CA GLU A 623 11.74 -23.52 -17.86
C GLU A 623 11.31 -23.33 -16.39
N MET A 624 10.27 -24.04 -15.94
CA MET A 624 9.80 -24.03 -14.55
C MET A 624 10.87 -24.58 -13.59
N HIS A 625 11.51 -25.70 -13.93
CA HIS A 625 12.58 -26.28 -13.10
C HIS A 625 13.81 -25.36 -13.01
N ALA A 626 14.20 -24.73 -14.12
CA ALA A 626 15.28 -23.75 -14.14
C ALA A 626 14.98 -22.55 -13.22
N TRP A 627 13.74 -22.05 -13.24
CA TRP A 627 13.29 -20.97 -12.36
C TRP A 627 13.30 -21.34 -10.87
N VAL A 628 12.79 -22.52 -10.50
CA VAL A 628 12.77 -22.97 -9.10
C VAL A 628 14.20 -23.15 -8.56
N LYS A 629 15.11 -23.69 -9.39
CA LYS A 629 16.52 -23.88 -9.01
C LYS A 629 17.22 -22.55 -8.73
N SER A 630 16.95 -21.50 -9.50
CA SER A 630 17.59 -20.19 -9.30
C SER A 630 17.15 -19.47 -8.03
N LYS A 631 15.93 -19.71 -7.54
CA LYS A 631 15.42 -19.11 -6.29
C LYS A 631 15.90 -19.80 -5.01
N ASN A 632 16.17 -21.10 -5.06
CA ASN A 632 16.59 -21.88 -3.90
C ASN A 632 18.11 -21.79 -3.61
N ALA A 633 18.91 -21.42 -4.60
CA ALA A 633 20.35 -21.27 -4.44
C ALA A 633 20.72 -19.84 -4.01
N ASN A 634 21.24 -19.68 -2.79
CA ASN A 634 22.03 -18.51 -2.38
C ASN A 634 23.41 -18.43 -3.10
N TYR A 635 23.57 -19.11 -4.23
CA TYR A 635 24.84 -19.28 -4.93
C TYR A 635 24.64 -19.09 -6.43
N LEU A 636 25.53 -18.28 -7.02
CA LEU A 636 25.75 -18.15 -8.45
C LEU A 636 26.18 -19.50 -9.03
N ASP A 637 25.22 -20.35 -9.39
CA ASP A 637 25.38 -21.20 -10.59
C ASP A 637 24.63 -20.49 -11.71
N SER A 638 25.26 -19.42 -12.19
CA SER A 638 24.88 -18.60 -13.33
C SER A 638 24.93 -19.36 -14.67
N ASP A 639 24.87 -20.69 -14.68
CA ASP A 639 25.14 -21.55 -15.85
C ASP A 639 23.99 -22.49 -16.21
N CYS A 640 22.75 -22.12 -15.91
CA CYS A 640 21.61 -22.70 -16.62
C CYS A 640 21.36 -21.87 -17.90
N SER A 641 21.78 -22.38 -19.05
CA SER A 641 21.53 -21.75 -20.37
C SER A 641 20.06 -21.37 -20.55
N ILE A 642 19.14 -22.25 -20.10
CA ILE A 642 17.70 -22.05 -20.14
C ILE A 642 17.26 -20.86 -19.28
N PHE A 643 17.86 -20.64 -18.10
CA PHE A 643 17.55 -19.46 -17.28
C PHE A 643 18.03 -18.17 -17.96
N LYS A 644 19.21 -18.18 -18.61
CA LYS A 644 19.69 -17.05 -19.40
C LYS A 644 18.76 -16.77 -20.59
N GLU A 645 18.23 -17.81 -21.24
CA GLU A 645 17.23 -17.68 -22.30
C GLU A 645 15.91 -17.08 -21.79
N ILE A 646 15.38 -17.54 -20.64
CA ILE A 646 14.19 -16.94 -20.01
C ILE A 646 14.44 -15.47 -19.70
N MET A 647 15.58 -15.16 -19.08
CA MET A 647 15.90 -13.77 -18.75
C MET A 647 16.10 -12.93 -20.02
N ALA A 648 16.66 -13.48 -21.10
CA ALA A 648 16.76 -12.81 -22.40
C ALA A 648 15.38 -12.55 -23.03
N LYS A 649 14.42 -13.48 -22.92
CA LYS A 649 13.01 -13.28 -23.35
C LYS A 649 12.30 -12.18 -22.53
N VAL A 650 12.76 -11.91 -21.32
CA VAL A 650 12.11 -11.00 -20.35
C VAL A 650 12.77 -9.61 -20.30
N LEU A 651 14.07 -9.52 -20.58
CA LEU A 651 14.92 -8.33 -20.39
C LEU A 651 15.18 -7.57 -21.69
N ASP A 652 14.16 -7.08 -22.38
CA ASP A 652 14.38 -6.16 -23.52
C ASP A 652 14.17 -4.69 -23.16
N ASP A 653 13.63 -4.35 -21.98
CA ASP A 653 13.48 -2.96 -21.51
C ASP A 653 13.42 -2.88 -19.98
N PRO A 654 13.79 -1.74 -19.34
CA PRO A 654 13.59 -1.57 -17.90
C PRO A 654 12.11 -1.82 -17.59
N PRO A 655 11.78 -2.55 -16.51
CA PRO A 655 10.39 -2.87 -16.21
C PRO A 655 9.62 -1.57 -15.96
N PHE A 656 8.80 -1.19 -16.93
CA PHE A 656 7.81 -0.13 -16.78
C PHE A 656 6.63 -0.71 -16.00
N GLY A 657 6.44 -0.32 -14.74
CA GLY A 657 5.23 -0.64 -13.99
C GLY A 657 5.41 -1.29 -12.61
N ASP A 658 4.32 -1.87 -12.10
CA ASP A 658 4.19 -2.49 -10.77
C ASP A 658 5.10 -3.72 -10.63
N VAL A 659 6.29 -3.52 -10.08
CA VAL A 659 7.27 -4.59 -9.84
C VAL A 659 7.20 -5.03 -8.38
N GLY A 660 7.46 -6.29 -8.09
CA GLY A 660 7.53 -6.83 -6.75
C GLY A 660 6.17 -7.29 -6.21
N VAL A 661 6.24 -8.12 -5.17
CA VAL A 661 5.05 -8.77 -4.59
C VAL A 661 4.05 -7.72 -4.09
N THR A 662 2.79 -7.85 -4.55
CA THR A 662 1.65 -7.07 -4.08
C THR A 662 1.34 -7.43 -2.63
N VAL A 663 1.23 -6.42 -1.77
CA VAL A 663 0.88 -6.61 -0.35
C VAL A 663 -0.17 -5.57 0.03
N VAL A 664 -1.42 -6.00 0.03
CA VAL A 664 -2.57 -5.16 0.37
C VAL A 664 -2.56 -4.81 1.86
N THR A 665 -3.19 -3.69 2.20
CA THR A 665 -3.48 -3.35 3.59
C THR A 665 -4.29 -4.46 4.26
N GLY A 666 -3.82 -4.90 5.43
CA GLY A 666 -4.48 -5.96 6.19
C GLY A 666 -4.07 -7.40 5.85
N SER A 667 -3.20 -7.64 4.85
CA SER A 667 -2.71 -8.99 4.50
C SER A 667 -1.94 -9.70 5.62
N ASN A 668 -1.51 -8.96 6.65
CA ASN A 668 -0.86 -9.50 7.84
C ASN A 668 -1.72 -9.44 9.10
N LEU A 669 -3.02 -9.12 8.97
CA LEU A 669 -3.96 -9.26 10.07
C LEU A 669 -3.98 -10.73 10.55
N PRO A 670 -4.44 -10.97 11.80
CA PRO A 670 -4.57 -12.31 12.33
C PRO A 670 -5.27 -13.23 11.33
N ARG A 671 -4.99 -14.53 11.44
CA ARG A 671 -5.58 -15.53 10.57
C ARG A 671 -7.10 -15.32 10.55
N HIS A 672 -7.68 -15.30 9.34
CA HIS A 672 -9.11 -15.53 9.19
C HIS A 672 -9.43 -16.85 9.90
N SER A 673 -10.67 -17.07 10.30
CA SER A 673 -11.16 -18.37 10.80
C SER A 673 -10.39 -19.53 10.14
N ASP A 674 -9.88 -20.49 10.93
CA ASP A 674 -8.87 -21.51 10.53
C ASP A 674 -9.28 -22.43 9.34
N HIS A 675 -10.39 -22.13 8.66
CA HIS A 675 -11.01 -22.88 7.58
C HIS A 675 -10.41 -22.65 6.19
N HIS A 676 -9.90 -21.46 5.84
CA HIS A 676 -9.49 -21.16 4.45
C HIS A 676 -8.00 -21.38 4.17
N ARG A 677 -7.69 -22.33 3.28
CA ARG A 677 -6.34 -22.58 2.73
C ARG A 677 -6.25 -22.09 1.29
N CYS A 678 -5.14 -21.45 0.95
CA CYS A 678 -4.88 -20.93 -0.40
C CYS A 678 -4.78 -22.09 -1.40
N PHE A 679 -5.64 -22.09 -2.42
CA PHE A 679 -5.69 -23.11 -3.47
C PHE A 679 -4.34 -23.28 -4.19
N LEU A 680 -3.61 -22.19 -4.45
CA LEU A 680 -2.35 -22.23 -5.19
C LEU A 680 -1.17 -22.83 -4.40
N ARG A 681 -1.20 -22.71 -3.06
CA ARG A 681 -0.03 -22.96 -2.19
C ARG A 681 -0.28 -23.96 -1.05
N GLY A 682 -1.54 -24.23 -0.73
CA GLY A 682 -1.96 -25.04 0.41
C GLY A 682 -1.77 -24.39 1.78
N THR A 683 -1.25 -23.15 1.85
CA THR A 683 -1.00 -22.42 3.11
C THR A 683 -2.27 -21.75 3.61
N ALA A 684 -2.45 -21.67 4.93
CA ALA A 684 -3.55 -20.90 5.53
C ALA A 684 -3.48 -19.41 5.13
N ILE A 685 -4.62 -18.83 4.76
CA ILE A 685 -4.71 -17.44 4.32
C ILE A 685 -4.66 -16.51 5.52
N ARG A 686 -3.92 -15.40 5.40
CA ARG A 686 -3.91 -14.29 6.37
C ARG A 686 -4.48 -13.05 5.71
N GLY A 687 -5.26 -12.28 6.45
CA GLY A 687 -5.93 -11.10 5.92
C GLY A 687 -7.08 -11.44 4.94
N PRO A 688 -7.35 -10.58 3.96
CA PRO A 688 -8.51 -10.71 3.08
C PRO A 688 -8.42 -11.92 2.14
N VAL A 689 -9.54 -12.62 2.01
CA VAL A 689 -9.74 -13.81 1.19
C VAL A 689 -10.44 -13.43 -0.11
N TYR A 690 -10.05 -14.05 -1.22
CA TYR A 690 -10.76 -13.99 -2.49
C TYR A 690 -11.25 -15.39 -2.86
N PHE A 691 -12.57 -15.55 -3.01
CA PHE A 691 -13.19 -16.81 -3.42
C PHE A 691 -13.16 -16.95 -4.94
N LEU A 692 -12.84 -18.16 -5.40
CA LEU A 692 -12.86 -18.51 -6.81
C LEU A 692 -14.28 -18.89 -7.24
N ASP A 693 -14.45 -19.21 -8.53
CA ASP A 693 -15.78 -19.36 -9.15
C ASP A 693 -16.60 -20.53 -8.61
N ASP A 694 -15.95 -21.49 -7.95
CA ASP A 694 -16.61 -22.62 -7.28
C ASP A 694 -17.15 -22.26 -5.88
N SER A 695 -16.97 -21.01 -5.42
CA SER A 695 -17.31 -20.49 -4.08
C SER A 695 -16.68 -21.23 -2.88
N ASN A 696 -15.94 -22.31 -3.12
CA ASN A 696 -15.32 -23.16 -2.11
C ASN A 696 -13.81 -22.98 -2.06
N SER A 697 -13.17 -22.86 -3.23
CA SER A 697 -11.74 -22.65 -3.34
C SER A 697 -11.41 -21.19 -3.13
N ALA A 698 -10.40 -20.91 -2.31
CA ALA A 698 -10.03 -19.56 -1.94
C ALA A 698 -8.54 -19.31 -2.16
N ILE A 699 -8.18 -18.08 -2.50
CA ILE A 699 -6.80 -17.60 -2.58
C ILE A 699 -6.66 -16.31 -1.77
N SER A 700 -5.43 -15.95 -1.39
CA SER A 700 -5.21 -14.66 -0.74
C SER A 700 -5.48 -13.53 -1.73
N LEU A 701 -6.02 -12.39 -1.27
CA LEU A 701 -6.25 -11.23 -2.15
C LEU A 701 -4.96 -10.78 -2.85
N ASN A 702 -3.82 -10.85 -2.17
CA ASN A 702 -2.51 -10.57 -2.77
C ASN A 702 -2.25 -11.45 -4.01
N ASP A 703 -2.45 -12.77 -3.86
CA ASP A 703 -2.23 -13.73 -4.94
C ASP A 703 -3.25 -13.53 -6.07
N ALA A 704 -4.51 -13.22 -5.74
CA ALA A 704 -5.55 -12.91 -6.72
C ALA A 704 -5.19 -11.69 -7.57
N LEU A 705 -4.79 -10.57 -6.93
CA LEU A 705 -4.38 -9.35 -7.61
C LEU A 705 -3.16 -9.56 -8.51
N MET A 706 -2.14 -10.25 -8.02
CA MET A 706 -0.97 -10.59 -8.84
C MET A 706 -1.37 -11.46 -10.03
N TRP A 707 -2.27 -12.43 -9.83
CA TRP A 707 -2.76 -13.30 -10.90
C TRP A 707 -3.52 -12.50 -11.96
N ALA A 708 -4.51 -11.69 -11.56
CA ALA A 708 -5.34 -10.93 -12.49
C ALA A 708 -4.56 -9.90 -13.33
N LYS A 709 -3.44 -9.38 -12.82
CA LYS A 709 -2.55 -8.48 -13.57
C LYS A 709 -1.84 -9.15 -14.75
N VAL A 710 -1.67 -10.47 -14.71
CA VAL A 710 -0.91 -11.23 -15.73
C VAL A 710 -1.75 -12.26 -16.48
N ASN A 711 -2.83 -12.76 -15.88
CA ASN A 711 -3.73 -13.75 -16.45
C ASN A 711 -5.16 -13.51 -15.97
N ARG A 712 -6.07 -13.31 -16.93
CA ARG A 712 -7.47 -12.99 -16.65
C ARG A 712 -8.32 -14.23 -16.32
N PHE A 713 -7.89 -15.42 -16.74
CA PHE A 713 -8.63 -16.66 -16.50
C PHE A 713 -8.40 -17.22 -15.11
N SER A 714 -9.43 -17.86 -14.57
CA SER A 714 -9.41 -18.51 -13.26
C SER A 714 -8.40 -19.66 -13.19
N PRO A 715 -7.68 -19.81 -12.06
CA PRO A 715 -6.77 -20.94 -11.84
C PRO A 715 -7.50 -22.30 -11.78
N LEU A 716 -8.83 -22.33 -11.62
CA LEU A 716 -9.64 -23.55 -11.61
C LEU A 716 -9.77 -24.22 -13.00
N LYS A 717 -9.26 -23.60 -14.07
CA LYS A 717 -9.34 -24.14 -15.45
C LYS A 717 -10.79 -24.32 -15.94
N THR A 718 -11.72 -23.65 -15.29
CA THR A 718 -13.13 -23.52 -15.66
C THR A 718 -13.30 -22.56 -16.83
N GLY A 719 -12.33 -21.68 -17.09
CA GLY A 719 -12.38 -20.66 -18.14
C GLY A 719 -13.29 -19.47 -17.85
N SER A 720 -13.75 -19.34 -16.60
CA SER A 720 -14.23 -18.11 -16.02
C SER A 720 -13.10 -17.08 -15.89
N VAL A 721 -13.48 -15.82 -15.78
CA VAL A 721 -12.58 -14.68 -15.62
C VAL A 721 -12.63 -14.22 -14.17
N ILE A 722 -11.48 -13.92 -13.59
CA ILE A 722 -11.39 -13.35 -12.25
C ILE A 722 -11.21 -11.83 -12.33
N ASN A 723 -11.82 -11.11 -11.38
CA ASN A 723 -11.63 -9.67 -11.24
C ASN A 723 -11.54 -9.30 -9.74
N PRO A 724 -10.34 -9.35 -9.15
CA PRO A 724 -10.12 -9.08 -7.72
C PRO A 724 -9.82 -7.60 -7.43
N PHE A 725 -9.95 -6.71 -8.40
CA PHE A 725 -9.46 -5.33 -8.31
C PHE A 725 -10.26 -4.43 -7.38
#